data_AF-A0A958VJP7-F1
#
_entry.id   AF-A0A958VJP7-F1
#
_cell.length_a   1.000
_cell.length_b   1.000
_cell.length_c   1.000
_cell.angle_alpha   90.00
_cell.angle_beta   90.00
_cell.angle_gamma   90.00
#
_symmetry.space_group_name_H-M   'P 1'
#
loop_
_entity.id
_entity.type
_entity.pdbx_description
1 polymer ?
#
loop_
_entity_poly.entity_id
_entity_poly.type
_entity_poly.pdbx_seq_one_letter_code
_entity_poly.pdbx_strand_id
1 'polypeptide(L)'
;MNTSKLIWRYAIIFLPLIPVSGWFGRVFNWQHTQHSDMFAPPLDTALLWSKEPPLNGPSQFNSVIETFGGRIVAAGYSSYLGNQQMVVAFFDPKGNMTREPLLLGEAGKDECNAIIQTFDGGYVLVGYTHKSIDPRRPQKSEDKNPCILKVSASGKQLLSDIPSPSNEYDELRDVLQLSDGSLVAVGYINKQAFVVKYDRFLQRIRLDTLKSLGIAKALAITSNGGGQIAVTGSKNAEKQGSVFVLTMDENLEQQALYQEIESEPLSGSDIVYDPRKKRYVVSCNTLSSKVSNFNEKVSLFYTSERTLQRLDDKPYPKVRMHKNQVNALLRLPSGNFLMAGLTTHAEINPYPLLIESENDKSNRELRTRRNPDYRERVHTVCLMNDGSIVLAGSRNNKDSDRAWVFKIRGEASKMPANPIDKIDLTADRLYDQTPADTLGELEGFERAYLRFSVTNIDSTKDYWGLRAIITMNKVPYGLLYYDTLILGSVTRGATRTCALPLQGNHDLEEDSTLELTMHIQDRQGKSFGSFSYTTITHPAPIPRLKISEIYQLSDSIVPREQQVEVKVTVKNIGKDTARNVRLSCTFPYLVEGGIFEKTRLFPTLMKDDSVVFVVLFKVKWLYQFNQVRLSCQAYEEQSEYSDDYAIFYVPTEDYLEMTDSTGQRYVPNGAWRKGRGGPRAADFKPEKPEVRWTFVKNEDGDRKIYKDKNMTETIYFSHLLLRAKVMNYEGALNCSAIKLTNRMKEIEPDTCLIFKDKRDAGTYFIILSIYLSQEYNEFRVAVQEAGITKPLEINYGLPDLHVFSIGIDANLTAAVRDAEEVAAVFKKMEKPRSLFWKVDTTILNSKEETTYEGLNDFTKSIWKDINKVEESKIIKPQDYILLYCSSHGQRSREGYFSLLVKVAEEDNMTTPYDFDEILNKIKKTNCQRIILVVDACQSGSIELKEKAGGYKANSFLYPILGDSTHQFALLTSSQANQMSCLTSDQTQSVFTKAFLDALANKNHVSSRDNFITLNEIQVFIDQRMPALLEGRAAQKPYFKYCKDDHTRIYCSQSN
;
A
#
# COMPACT_ATOMS: atom_id res chain seq x y z
N MET A 1 31.53 65.22 -47.96
CA MET A 1 31.73 65.67 -49.35
C MET A 1 30.85 66.84 -49.81
N ASN A 2 30.48 67.87 -49.07
CA ASN A 2 30.56 68.14 -47.64
C ASN A 2 29.21 67.80 -47.00
N THR A 3 28.95 66.49 -46.83
CA THR A 3 28.09 65.77 -47.81
C THR A 3 26.72 65.62 -47.16
N SER A 4 25.65 66.31 -47.60
CA SER A 4 24.80 65.98 -48.76
C SER A 4 24.27 64.52 -48.70
N LYS A 5 22.97 64.22 -48.62
CA LYS A 5 21.84 64.77 -49.39
C LYS A 5 20.48 64.24 -48.87
N LEU A 6 19.48 65.13 -48.84
CA LEU A 6 18.11 65.01 -49.39
C LEU A 6 17.15 63.85 -48.97
N ILE A 7 16.03 64.19 -48.28
CA ILE A 7 14.62 64.24 -48.78
C ILE A 7 13.60 64.13 -47.62
N TRP A 8 12.61 65.01 -47.66
CA TRP A 8 11.42 65.14 -46.82
C TRP A 8 10.34 64.06 -47.07
N ARG A 9 9.45 63.79 -46.09
CA ARG A 9 8.02 64.24 -46.10
C ARG A 9 7.14 63.66 -44.95
N TYR A 10 6.57 64.59 -44.15
CA TYR A 10 5.20 64.73 -43.56
C TYR A 10 4.60 63.64 -42.62
N ALA A 11 3.83 63.93 -41.55
CA ALA A 11 3.24 65.13 -40.92
C ALA A 11 2.87 64.80 -39.44
N ILE A 12 3.17 65.64 -38.43
CA ILE A 12 2.30 66.59 -37.70
C ILE A 12 0.93 65.98 -37.29
N ILE A 13 0.59 65.86 -35.99
CA ILE A 13 -0.22 66.84 -35.23
C ILE A 13 0.05 66.79 -33.70
N PHE A 14 -0.11 67.98 -33.12
CA PHE A 14 0.10 68.56 -31.78
C PHE A 14 -0.38 67.83 -30.48
N LEU A 15 0.43 68.08 -29.44
CA LEU A 15 0.23 68.10 -27.96
C LEU A 15 -1.06 68.86 -27.50
N PRO A 16 -1.62 68.68 -26.27
CA PRO A 16 -0.87 68.86 -24.99
C PRO A 16 -1.29 68.07 -23.73
N LEU A 17 -0.42 68.14 -22.71
CA LEU A 17 -0.66 67.90 -21.27
C LEU A 17 -1.69 68.95 -20.73
N ILE A 18 -2.40 68.89 -19.59
CA ILE A 18 -2.12 68.54 -18.17
C ILE A 18 -3.52 68.33 -17.42
N PRO A 19 -3.71 68.27 -16.07
CA PRO A 19 -4.12 67.06 -15.32
C PRO A 19 -5.37 67.18 -14.38
N VAL A 20 -5.70 66.04 -13.73
CA VAL A 20 -6.46 65.82 -12.45
C VAL A 20 -7.98 66.04 -12.42
N SER A 21 -8.76 64.96 -12.27
CA SER A 21 -9.56 64.63 -11.04
C SER A 21 -10.59 63.49 -11.26
N GLY A 22 -10.68 62.58 -10.27
CA GLY A 22 -11.92 61.94 -9.77
C GLY A 22 -12.77 61.01 -10.65
N TRP A 23 -12.65 59.69 -10.38
CA TRP A 23 -13.72 58.67 -10.26
C TRP A 23 -14.87 58.60 -11.28
N PHE A 24 -14.96 57.50 -12.05
CA PHE A 24 -16.06 56.51 -12.08
C PHE A 24 -15.70 55.37 -13.07
N GLY A 25 -15.95 54.12 -12.68
CA GLY A 25 -15.49 52.94 -13.44
C GLY A 25 -16.42 52.46 -14.56
N ARG A 26 -15.87 51.66 -15.47
CA ARG A 26 -16.44 50.38 -15.94
C ARG A 26 -15.45 49.64 -16.85
N VAL A 27 -15.12 48.41 -16.42
CA VAL A 27 -15.02 47.14 -17.18
C VAL A 27 -14.39 47.18 -18.58
N PHE A 28 -13.28 46.44 -18.79
CA PHE A 28 -13.22 45.34 -19.77
C PHE A 28 -11.94 44.46 -19.64
N ASN A 29 -12.19 43.15 -19.58
CA ASN A 29 -11.39 41.97 -19.93
C ASN A 29 -9.95 41.77 -19.42
N TRP A 30 -9.85 40.85 -18.46
CA TRP A 30 -8.67 40.04 -18.14
C TRP A 30 -8.47 38.96 -19.21
N GLN A 31 -7.33 38.99 -19.91
CA GLN A 31 -6.78 37.81 -20.56
C GLN A 31 -5.79 37.15 -19.60
N HIS A 32 -6.05 35.87 -19.30
CA HIS A 32 -5.11 34.98 -18.63
C HIS A 32 -3.83 34.84 -19.46
N THR A 33 -2.74 35.45 -19.01
CA THR A 33 -1.39 35.03 -19.41
C THR A 33 -0.80 34.13 -18.32
N GLN A 34 -0.38 32.94 -18.74
CA GLN A 34 0.38 32.01 -17.94
C GLN A 34 1.73 32.66 -17.58
N HIS A 35 2.03 32.75 -16.29
CA HIS A 35 3.36 33.17 -15.82
C HIS A 35 4.31 31.97 -15.78
N SER A 36 4.86 31.62 -16.94
CA SER A 36 6.16 30.95 -17.05
C SER A 36 7.19 31.99 -17.52
N ASP A 37 8.31 32.05 -16.79
CA ASP A 37 9.55 32.76 -17.09
C ASP A 37 9.56 34.30 -17.05
N MET A 38 10.19 34.86 -15.99
CA MET A 38 11.12 35.98 -16.16
C MET A 38 12.00 36.21 -14.90
N PHE A 39 13.32 36.36 -15.17
CA PHE A 39 14.42 36.97 -14.38
C PHE A 39 15.49 36.08 -13.69
N ALA A 40 16.73 36.21 -14.20
CA ALA A 40 18.05 35.95 -13.58
C ALA A 40 19.13 36.83 -14.30
N PRO A 41 20.36 37.12 -13.79
CA PRO A 41 20.97 36.96 -12.44
C PRO A 41 21.65 38.31 -11.95
N PRO A 42 22.39 38.43 -10.80
CA PRO A 42 23.50 37.58 -10.32
C PRO A 42 23.27 36.94 -8.94
N LEU A 43 23.29 35.60 -8.89
CA LEU A 43 23.43 34.78 -7.69
C LEU A 43 24.90 34.42 -7.46
N ASP A 44 25.37 34.53 -6.22
CA ASP A 44 26.55 33.78 -5.76
C ASP A 44 26.16 32.39 -5.23
N THR A 45 24.88 32.01 -5.28
CA THR A 45 24.35 30.70 -4.88
C THR A 45 23.44 30.15 -5.98
N ALA A 46 23.99 29.46 -6.98
CA ALA A 46 23.20 28.95 -8.12
C ALA A 46 22.05 28.03 -7.67
N LEU A 47 20.81 28.53 -7.66
CA LEU A 47 19.59 27.74 -7.41
C LEU A 47 19.56 26.56 -8.39
N LEU A 48 19.40 25.34 -7.87
CA LEU A 48 19.27 24.13 -8.69
C LEU A 48 17.80 23.88 -9.05
N TRP A 49 16.92 23.91 -8.05
CA TRP A 49 15.47 23.84 -8.26
C TRP A 49 14.70 24.39 -7.05
N SER A 50 13.45 24.77 -7.28
CA SER A 50 12.49 25.17 -6.25
C SER A 50 11.15 24.46 -6.47
N LYS A 51 10.58 23.88 -5.42
CA LYS A 51 9.35 23.10 -5.50
C LYS A 51 8.37 23.52 -4.41
N GLU A 52 7.11 23.57 -4.80
CA GLU A 52 5.97 23.85 -3.94
C GLU A 52 5.02 22.65 -4.04
N PRO A 53 4.50 22.15 -2.91
CA PRO A 53 3.44 21.16 -2.93
C PRO A 53 2.18 21.70 -3.65
N PRO A 54 1.27 20.82 -4.11
CA PRO A 54 0.06 21.21 -4.82
C PRO A 54 -0.83 22.16 -4.01
N LEU A 55 -1.76 22.83 -4.69
CA LEU A 55 -2.78 23.68 -4.07
C LEU A 55 -3.57 22.87 -3.03
N ASN A 56 -3.65 23.38 -1.78
CA ASN A 56 -4.16 22.69 -0.59
C ASN A 56 -3.21 21.64 0.04
N GLY A 57 -1.92 21.64 -0.30
CA GLY A 57 -0.89 20.83 0.35
C GLY A 57 -0.37 21.42 1.66
N PRO A 58 0.79 20.92 2.15
CA PRO A 58 1.46 21.42 3.35
C PRO A 58 1.55 22.95 3.42
N SER A 59 1.26 23.50 4.60
CA SER A 59 1.30 24.95 4.85
C SER A 59 2.70 25.42 5.25
N GLN A 60 3.46 24.58 5.95
CA GLN A 60 4.81 24.89 6.40
C GLN A 60 5.64 23.61 6.57
N PHE A 61 6.93 23.67 6.21
CA PHE A 61 7.91 22.67 6.60
C PHE A 61 8.87 23.25 7.64
N ASN A 62 8.94 22.62 8.80
CA ASN A 62 9.80 22.99 9.93
C ASN A 62 11.13 22.24 9.93
N SER A 63 11.19 21.05 9.34
CA SER A 63 12.37 20.19 9.35
C SER A 63 12.57 19.52 8.01
N VAL A 64 13.82 19.35 7.58
CA VAL A 64 14.18 18.70 6.32
C VAL A 64 15.45 17.87 6.50
N ILE A 65 15.45 16.65 5.98
CA ILE A 65 16.57 15.70 6.08
C ILE A 65 16.83 15.01 4.74
N GLU A 66 18.07 14.56 4.54
CA GLU A 66 18.43 13.57 3.52
C GLU A 66 18.35 12.16 4.12
N THR A 67 17.70 11.23 3.42
CA THR A 67 17.58 9.83 3.86
C THR A 67 18.82 9.02 3.49
N PHE A 68 18.98 7.84 4.09
CA PHE A 68 20.05 6.90 3.72
C PHE A 68 20.07 6.56 2.23
N GLY A 69 18.91 6.58 1.56
CA GLY A 69 18.79 6.36 0.10
C GLY A 69 18.89 7.64 -0.75
N GLY A 70 19.22 8.80 -0.16
CA GLY A 70 19.38 10.08 -0.88
C GLY A 70 18.10 10.82 -1.24
N ARG A 71 16.95 10.41 -0.72
CA ARG A 71 15.71 11.18 -0.86
C ARG A 71 15.71 12.35 0.10
N ILE A 72 14.91 13.36 -0.20
CA ILE A 72 14.68 14.50 0.68
C ILE A 72 13.33 14.30 1.38
N VAL A 73 13.31 14.43 2.70
CA VAL A 73 12.09 14.34 3.50
C VAL A 73 11.90 15.66 4.23
N ALA A 74 10.72 16.26 4.10
CA ALA A 74 10.36 17.49 4.79
C ALA A 74 9.12 17.26 5.66
N ALA A 75 9.12 17.80 6.88
CA ALA A 75 8.03 17.66 7.83
C ALA A 75 7.61 19.00 8.44
N GLY A 76 6.34 19.14 8.79
CA GLY A 76 5.76 20.34 9.38
C GLY A 76 4.27 20.18 9.64
N TYR A 77 3.45 21.14 9.20
CA TYR A 77 1.99 21.05 9.32
C TYR A 77 1.26 21.43 8.03
N SER A 78 0.02 20.93 7.90
CA SER A 78 -0.93 21.25 6.84
C SER A 78 -2.24 21.76 7.43
N SER A 79 -2.81 22.85 6.90
CA SER A 79 -4.04 23.49 7.41
C SER A 79 -5.29 23.13 6.58
N TYR A 80 -5.34 21.92 6.01
CA TYR A 80 -6.38 21.51 5.08
C TYR A 80 -7.79 21.63 5.70
N LEU A 81 -8.70 22.33 5.00
CA LEU A 81 -10.10 22.57 5.42
C LEU A 81 -10.26 23.17 6.85
N GLY A 82 -9.24 23.85 7.36
CA GLY A 82 -9.27 24.47 8.69
C GLY A 82 -8.78 23.58 9.84
N ASN A 83 -8.35 22.34 9.56
CA ASN A 83 -7.71 21.44 10.54
C ASN A 83 -6.21 21.37 10.29
N GLN A 84 -5.42 21.65 11.32
CA GLN A 84 -3.96 21.64 11.29
C GLN A 84 -3.44 20.25 11.71
N GLN A 85 -2.78 19.54 10.81
CA GLN A 85 -2.24 18.20 11.09
C GLN A 85 -0.76 18.12 10.76
N MET A 86 -0.04 17.23 11.44
CA MET A 86 1.34 16.95 11.10
C MET A 86 1.42 16.40 9.68
N VAL A 87 2.41 16.85 8.92
CA VAL A 87 2.58 16.40 7.55
C VAL A 87 4.02 16.04 7.24
N VAL A 88 4.22 14.97 6.47
CA VAL A 88 5.53 14.57 5.93
C VAL A 88 5.44 14.42 4.42
N ALA A 89 6.31 15.13 3.70
CA ALA A 89 6.43 15.06 2.25
C ALA A 89 7.78 14.45 1.84
N PHE A 90 7.76 13.67 0.76
CA PHE A 90 8.91 12.92 0.27
C PHE A 90 9.24 13.33 -1.15
N PHE A 91 10.47 13.79 -1.36
CA PHE A 91 10.96 14.27 -2.64
C PHE A 91 12.12 13.42 -3.13
N ASP A 92 12.19 13.20 -4.43
CA ASP A 92 13.40 12.69 -5.08
C ASP A 92 14.52 13.75 -5.06
N PRO A 93 15.78 13.39 -5.38
CA PRO A 93 16.88 14.37 -5.45
C PRO A 93 16.68 15.53 -6.44
N LYS A 94 15.75 15.37 -7.40
CA LYS A 94 15.36 16.37 -8.41
C LYS A 94 14.19 17.26 -7.94
N GLY A 95 13.67 17.01 -6.73
CA GLY A 95 12.59 17.76 -6.10
C GLY A 95 11.18 17.32 -6.50
N ASN A 96 11.00 16.21 -7.20
CA ASN A 96 9.65 15.70 -7.50
C ASN A 96 9.11 14.95 -6.30
N MET A 97 7.85 15.19 -5.95
CA MET A 97 7.18 14.40 -4.91
C MET A 97 7.07 12.95 -5.36
N THR A 98 7.50 12.03 -4.50
CA THR A 98 7.50 10.58 -4.79
C THR A 98 6.20 9.89 -4.37
N ARG A 99 5.38 10.59 -3.57
CA ARG A 99 4.07 10.16 -3.07
C ARG A 99 3.29 11.37 -2.54
N GLU A 100 2.00 11.16 -2.30
CA GLU A 100 1.19 12.13 -1.57
C GLU A 100 1.76 12.38 -0.16
N PRO A 101 1.68 13.63 0.35
CA PRO A 101 2.09 13.94 1.72
C PRO A 101 1.31 13.10 2.73
N LEU A 102 2.02 12.55 3.71
CA LEU A 102 1.43 11.79 4.79
C LEU A 102 0.90 12.74 5.84
N LEU A 103 -0.39 12.65 6.15
CA LEU A 103 -0.99 13.30 7.31
C LEU A 103 -0.90 12.35 8.50
N LEU A 104 -0.30 12.81 9.59
CA LEU A 104 -0.01 12.04 10.80
C LEU A 104 -0.60 12.73 12.03
N GLY A 105 -0.77 11.96 13.10
CA GLY A 105 -1.47 12.44 14.30
C GLY A 105 -2.99 12.47 14.12
N GLU A 106 -3.69 13.09 15.06
CA GLU A 106 -5.15 13.21 15.01
C GLU A 106 -5.56 14.49 14.26
N ALA A 107 -6.82 14.59 13.85
CA ALA A 107 -7.34 15.83 13.28
C ALA A 107 -7.43 16.88 14.39
N GLY A 108 -6.59 17.92 14.32
CA GLY A 108 -6.40 18.86 15.43
C GLY A 108 -5.68 20.13 15.01
N LYS A 109 -4.80 20.65 15.88
CA LYS A 109 -3.83 21.71 15.55
C LYS A 109 -2.40 21.20 15.71
N ASP A 110 -2.16 19.99 15.26
CA ASP A 110 -0.92 19.26 15.51
C ASP A 110 0.18 19.71 14.55
N GLU A 111 1.41 19.83 15.05
CA GLU A 111 2.54 20.35 14.28
C GLU A 111 3.81 19.55 14.58
N CYS A 112 4.51 19.17 13.51
CA CYS A 112 5.84 18.58 13.61
C CYS A 112 6.90 19.68 13.63
N ASN A 113 7.75 19.70 14.66
CA ASN A 113 8.88 20.63 14.79
C ASN A 113 10.17 20.04 14.20
N ALA A 114 10.46 18.75 14.45
CA ALA A 114 11.66 18.07 13.94
C ALA A 114 11.37 16.64 13.47
N ILE A 115 12.12 16.19 12.46
CA ILE A 115 12.08 14.81 11.96
C ILE A 115 13.50 14.26 11.79
N ILE A 116 13.71 13.01 12.19
CA ILE A 116 14.93 12.24 11.90
C ILE A 116 14.58 10.89 11.27
N GLN A 117 15.48 10.35 10.45
CA GLN A 117 15.41 8.95 10.03
C GLN A 117 16.11 8.09 11.09
N THR A 118 15.45 7.05 11.57
CA THR A 118 16.02 6.12 12.56
C THR A 118 16.84 5.02 11.90
N PHE A 119 17.78 4.42 12.63
CA PHE A 119 18.62 3.32 12.16
C PHE A 119 17.85 2.13 11.56
N ASP A 120 16.60 1.88 11.99
CA ASP A 120 15.69 0.87 11.43
C ASP A 120 15.02 1.29 10.10
N GLY A 121 15.47 2.40 9.49
CA GLY A 121 14.98 2.94 8.23
C GLY A 121 13.66 3.72 8.33
N GLY A 122 13.00 3.70 9.50
CA GLY A 122 11.80 4.48 9.79
C GLY A 122 12.09 5.94 10.11
N TYR A 123 11.10 6.63 10.69
CA TYR A 123 11.19 8.04 11.06
C TYR A 123 10.69 8.27 12.48
N VAL A 124 11.27 9.27 13.14
CA VAL A 124 10.77 9.82 14.40
C VAL A 124 10.48 11.30 14.18
N LEU A 125 9.26 11.70 14.56
CA LEU A 125 8.79 13.07 14.52
C LEU A 125 8.58 13.55 15.94
N VAL A 126 8.95 14.80 16.21
CA VAL A 126 8.63 15.47 17.48
C VAL A 126 7.97 16.81 17.23
N GLY A 127 7.11 17.21 18.16
CA GLY A 127 6.37 18.46 18.05
C GLY A 127 5.36 18.61 19.18
N TYR A 128 4.17 19.08 18.82
CA TYR A 128 3.05 19.14 19.74
C TYR A 128 1.74 18.68 19.12
N THR A 129 0.83 18.23 19.99
CA THR A 129 -0.54 17.83 19.66
C THR A 129 -1.54 18.60 20.51
N HIS A 130 -2.69 18.89 19.93
CA HIS A 130 -3.87 19.40 20.65
C HIS A 130 -4.82 18.27 21.04
N LYS A 131 -4.34 17.04 21.14
CA LYS A 131 -5.11 15.94 21.70
C LYS A 131 -5.38 16.17 23.19
N SER A 132 -6.60 15.88 23.64
CA SER A 132 -6.96 15.95 25.05
C SER A 132 -6.48 14.70 25.77
N ILE A 133 -5.80 14.87 26.90
CA ILE A 133 -5.41 13.74 27.78
C ILE A 133 -6.49 13.41 28.82
N ASP A 134 -7.39 14.35 29.14
CA ASP A 134 -8.57 14.06 29.99
C ASP A 134 -9.86 14.38 29.22
N PRO A 135 -10.64 13.35 28.82
CA PRO A 135 -11.91 13.56 28.11
C PRO A 135 -12.97 14.31 28.96
N ARG A 136 -12.77 14.45 30.28
CA ARG A 136 -13.69 15.15 31.18
C ARG A 136 -13.42 16.64 31.29
N ARG A 137 -12.29 17.13 30.75
CA ARG A 137 -11.95 18.56 30.73
C ARG A 137 -12.00 19.08 29.30
N PRO A 138 -12.84 20.08 29.00
CA PRO A 138 -12.83 20.70 27.67
C PRO A 138 -11.47 21.37 27.44
N GLN A 139 -10.80 20.95 26.36
CA GLN A 139 -9.50 21.48 25.96
C GLN A 139 -9.64 22.90 25.44
N LYS A 140 -8.78 23.81 25.93
CA LYS A 140 -8.75 25.17 25.39
C LYS A 140 -8.02 25.15 24.04
N SER A 141 -8.34 26.09 23.17
CA SER A 141 -7.72 26.25 21.84
C SER A 141 -6.20 26.47 21.86
N GLU A 142 -5.66 26.71 23.04
CA GLU A 142 -4.27 27.08 23.34
C GLU A 142 -3.46 25.95 23.97
N ASP A 143 -4.12 24.89 24.47
CA ASP A 143 -3.46 23.81 25.20
C ASP A 143 -2.68 22.93 24.21
N LYS A 144 -1.36 22.80 24.41
CA LYS A 144 -0.44 22.04 23.58
C LYS A 144 0.27 20.98 24.40
N ASN A 145 0.31 19.76 23.89
CA ASN A 145 1.01 18.66 24.53
C ASN A 145 2.24 18.26 23.73
N PRO A 146 3.40 18.04 24.38
CA PRO A 146 4.57 17.56 23.68
C PRO A 146 4.29 16.16 23.15
N CYS A 147 4.65 15.88 21.91
CA CYS A 147 4.44 14.55 21.35
C CYS A 147 5.63 14.08 20.53
N ILE A 148 5.86 12.77 20.59
CA ILE A 148 6.81 12.04 19.76
C ILE A 148 6.09 10.91 19.04
N LEU A 149 6.31 10.77 17.74
CA LEU A 149 5.69 9.75 16.89
C LEU A 149 6.78 8.96 16.18
N LYS A 150 6.74 7.64 16.30
CA LYS A 150 7.57 6.72 15.51
C LYS A 150 6.76 6.16 14.35
N VAL A 151 7.33 6.22 13.16
CA VAL A 151 6.67 5.93 11.88
C VAL A 151 7.54 4.98 11.06
N SER A 152 6.94 4.06 10.32
CA SER A 152 7.65 3.17 9.40
C SER A 152 8.23 3.93 8.20
N ALA A 153 9.13 3.30 7.43
CA ALA A 153 9.62 3.85 6.16
C ALA A 153 8.48 4.12 5.15
N SER A 154 7.44 3.28 5.18
CA SER A 154 6.24 3.44 4.36
C SER A 154 5.32 4.55 4.83
N GLY A 155 5.50 5.09 6.05
CA GLY A 155 4.65 6.16 6.58
C GLY A 155 3.55 5.73 7.53
N LYS A 156 3.50 4.46 7.92
CA LYS A 156 2.54 3.94 8.91
C LYS A 156 3.00 4.36 10.30
N GLN A 157 2.13 5.04 11.05
CA GLN A 157 2.38 5.32 12.46
C GLN A 157 2.47 4.01 13.24
N LEU A 158 3.57 3.82 13.98
CA LEU A 158 3.84 2.61 14.74
C LEU A 158 3.54 2.81 16.22
N LEU A 159 4.12 3.86 16.80
CA LEU A 159 4.00 4.19 18.22
C LEU A 159 4.01 5.71 18.39
N SER A 160 3.49 6.17 19.52
CA SER A 160 3.55 7.57 19.92
C SER A 160 3.57 7.68 21.44
N ASP A 161 4.23 8.70 21.96
CA ASP A 161 4.18 9.05 23.39
C ASP A 161 3.90 10.55 23.57
N ILE A 162 3.28 10.89 24.70
CA ILE A 162 3.13 12.24 25.22
C ILE A 162 3.96 12.29 26.51
N PRO A 163 5.24 12.70 26.45
CA PRO A 163 6.20 12.60 27.56
C PRO A 163 5.69 13.20 28.87
N SER A 164 4.99 14.31 28.78
CA SER A 164 4.42 14.99 29.94
C SER A 164 3.10 15.63 29.53
N PRO A 165 1.97 14.94 29.74
CA PRO A 165 0.67 15.51 29.46
C PRO A 165 0.42 16.71 30.38
N SER A 166 0.20 17.88 29.79
CA SER A 166 -0.09 19.11 30.51
C SER A 166 -1.10 19.93 29.71
N ASN A 167 -1.92 20.70 30.41
CA ASN A 167 -2.86 21.61 29.76
C ASN A 167 -2.27 23.03 29.70
N GLU A 168 -0.97 23.15 29.42
CA GLU A 168 -0.26 24.40 29.19
C GLU A 168 0.33 24.42 27.76
N TYR A 169 1.24 25.36 27.50
CA TYR A 169 1.89 25.53 26.20
C TYR A 169 3.20 24.74 26.14
N ASP A 170 3.10 23.45 25.86
CA ASP A 170 4.23 22.54 25.90
C ASP A 170 4.49 21.91 24.53
N GLU A 171 5.76 21.77 24.18
CA GLU A 171 6.17 21.17 22.90
C GLU A 171 7.56 20.54 22.99
N LEU A 172 7.77 19.49 22.19
CA LEU A 172 9.12 19.06 21.81
C LEU A 172 9.58 19.87 20.60
N ARG A 173 10.85 20.27 20.62
CA ARG A 173 11.44 21.14 19.60
C ARG A 173 12.39 20.40 18.67
N ASP A 174 13.16 19.47 19.21
CA ASP A 174 14.22 18.79 18.47
C ASP A 174 14.47 17.38 19.03
N VAL A 175 15.04 16.51 18.22
CA VAL A 175 15.28 15.09 18.52
C VAL A 175 16.55 14.58 17.87
N LEU A 176 17.26 13.72 18.59
CA LEU A 176 18.50 13.08 18.16
C LEU A 176 18.45 11.58 18.45
N GLN A 177 18.98 10.76 17.54
CA GLN A 177 19.29 9.34 17.82
C GLN A 177 20.77 9.21 18.23
N LEU A 178 21.02 8.54 19.36
CA LEU A 178 22.36 8.27 19.90
C LEU A 178 22.99 7.02 19.28
N SER A 179 24.28 6.80 19.56
CA SER A 179 25.07 5.69 19.03
C SER A 179 24.54 4.31 19.47
N ASP A 180 23.95 4.24 20.66
CA ASP A 180 23.26 3.06 21.22
C ASP A 180 21.86 2.80 20.60
N GLY A 181 21.41 3.67 19.70
CA GLY A 181 20.10 3.59 19.04
C GLY A 181 18.95 4.23 19.85
N SER A 182 19.21 4.69 21.08
CA SER A 182 18.25 5.43 21.90
C SER A 182 17.93 6.81 21.30
N LEU A 183 16.77 7.36 21.66
CA LEU A 183 16.29 8.64 21.17
C LEU A 183 16.29 9.65 22.31
N VAL A 184 16.81 10.85 22.07
CA VAL A 184 16.77 11.96 23.02
C VAL A 184 16.05 13.13 22.38
N ALA A 185 14.97 13.60 23.02
CA ALA A 185 14.21 14.76 22.57
C ALA A 185 14.23 15.86 23.63
N VAL A 186 14.21 17.11 23.16
CA VAL A 186 14.25 18.31 24.03
C VAL A 186 13.09 19.23 23.74
N GLY A 187 12.70 20.00 24.75
CA GLY A 187 11.61 20.96 24.62
C GLY A 187 11.39 21.76 25.89
N TYR A 188 10.17 22.21 26.09
CA TYR A 188 9.78 22.88 27.32
C TYR A 188 8.38 22.50 27.78
N ILE A 189 8.22 22.44 29.10
CA ILE A 189 6.98 22.14 29.82
C ILE A 189 6.79 23.20 30.88
N ASN A 190 5.63 23.86 30.94
CA ASN A 190 5.30 24.90 31.93
C ASN A 190 6.41 25.97 32.06
N LYS A 191 6.97 26.39 30.91
CA LYS A 191 8.09 27.34 30.80
C LYS A 191 9.42 26.86 31.42
N GLN A 192 9.59 25.56 31.62
CA GLN A 192 10.85 24.94 32.05
C GLN A 192 11.39 24.07 30.92
N ALA A 193 12.70 24.14 30.67
CA ALA A 193 13.36 23.26 29.71
C ALA A 193 13.32 21.82 30.22
N PHE A 194 13.11 20.85 29.34
CA PHE A 194 13.18 19.44 29.69
C PHE A 194 13.87 18.64 28.60
N VAL A 195 14.36 17.47 29.00
CA VAL A 195 14.94 16.45 28.13
C VAL A 195 14.29 15.11 28.45
N VAL A 196 14.04 14.30 27.44
CA VAL A 196 13.49 12.95 27.58
C VAL A 196 14.29 11.98 26.72
N LYS A 197 14.67 10.84 27.31
CA LYS A 197 15.35 9.72 26.65
C LYS A 197 14.39 8.54 26.52
N TYR A 198 14.34 7.96 25.33
CA TYR A 198 13.64 6.73 24.99
C TYR A 198 14.63 5.68 24.51
N ASP A 199 14.29 4.41 24.67
CA ASP A 199 14.99 3.33 23.97
C ASP A 199 14.65 3.33 22.45
N ARG A 200 15.21 2.36 21.73
CA ARG A 200 14.95 2.19 20.29
C ARG A 200 13.48 1.84 19.97
N PHE A 201 12.71 1.38 20.96
CA PHE A 201 11.31 0.96 20.86
C PHE A 201 10.33 2.05 21.27
N LEU A 202 10.82 3.27 21.53
CA LEU A 202 10.02 4.38 22.04
C LEU A 202 9.47 4.13 23.46
N GLN A 203 10.08 3.25 24.24
CA GLN A 203 9.82 3.15 25.68
C GLN A 203 10.65 4.18 26.43
N ARG A 204 10.02 4.89 27.35
CA ARG A 204 10.65 5.99 28.07
C ARG A 204 11.66 5.46 29.09
N ILE A 205 12.92 5.87 28.96
CA ILE A 205 14.00 5.53 29.90
C ILE A 205 14.07 6.56 31.02
N ARG A 206 14.10 7.85 30.66
CA ARG A 206 14.31 8.95 31.62
C ARG A 206 13.68 10.24 31.11
N LEU A 207 13.16 11.06 32.02
CA LEU A 207 12.64 12.40 31.73
C LEU A 207 13.09 13.34 32.85
N ASP A 208 13.83 14.38 32.47
CA ASP A 208 14.40 15.35 33.40
C ASP A 208 13.92 16.75 33.04
N THR A 209 13.28 17.43 34.01
CA THR A 209 13.02 18.86 33.93
C THR A 209 14.25 19.61 34.46
N LEU A 210 14.83 20.48 33.64
CA LEU A 210 16.08 21.18 33.91
C LEU A 210 15.86 22.40 34.83
N LYS A 211 15.35 22.15 36.04
CA LYS A 211 14.95 23.18 37.01
C LYS A 211 16.09 24.14 37.39
N SER A 212 17.34 23.68 37.32
CA SER A 212 18.54 24.51 37.55
C SER A 212 18.63 25.71 36.60
N LEU A 213 17.97 25.65 35.45
CA LEU A 213 17.90 26.75 34.47
C LEU A 213 16.82 27.78 34.81
N GLY A 214 15.91 27.52 35.76
CA GLY A 214 14.76 28.39 36.05
C GLY A 214 13.75 28.40 34.90
N ILE A 215 13.25 29.58 34.53
CA ILE A 215 12.39 29.75 33.36
C ILE A 215 13.25 29.64 32.10
N ALA A 216 13.10 28.55 31.35
CA ALA A 216 13.92 28.26 30.18
C ALA A 216 13.15 27.48 29.12
N LYS A 217 13.62 27.56 27.88
CA LYS A 217 13.17 26.75 26.75
C LYS A 217 14.36 26.07 26.11
N ALA A 218 14.34 24.74 25.98
CA ALA A 218 15.29 24.03 25.12
C ALA A 218 14.76 24.00 23.70
N LEU A 219 15.59 24.38 22.74
CA LEU A 219 15.18 24.63 21.35
C LEU A 219 15.89 23.72 20.34
N ALA A 220 17.15 23.32 20.59
CA ALA A 220 17.90 22.43 19.71
C ALA A 220 18.87 21.54 20.49
N ILE A 221 19.20 20.38 19.94
CA ILE A 221 20.10 19.37 20.51
C ILE A 221 21.11 18.87 19.47
N THR A 222 22.35 18.61 19.90
CA THR A 222 23.36 17.96 19.05
C THR A 222 24.26 17.03 19.88
N SER A 223 25.11 16.26 19.21
CA SER A 223 26.09 15.37 19.85
C SER A 223 27.48 15.57 19.24
N ASN A 224 28.51 15.29 20.03
CA ASN A 224 29.89 15.24 19.55
C ASN A 224 30.26 13.89 18.89
N GLY A 225 29.36 12.91 18.90
CA GLY A 225 29.58 11.55 18.40
C GLY A 225 30.39 10.64 19.34
N GLY A 226 30.87 11.17 20.48
CA GLY A 226 31.68 10.46 21.48
C GLY A 226 30.99 10.39 22.86
N GLY A 227 29.66 10.32 22.89
CA GLY A 227 28.87 10.13 24.11
C GLY A 227 28.53 11.39 24.90
N GLN A 228 28.79 12.59 24.37
CA GLN A 228 28.34 13.85 24.96
C GLN A 228 27.29 14.52 24.06
N ILE A 229 26.16 14.87 24.66
CA ILE A 229 25.09 15.66 24.04
C ILE A 229 25.15 17.11 24.54
N ALA A 230 24.69 18.04 23.71
CA ALA A 230 24.58 19.44 24.05
C ALA A 230 23.21 19.99 23.66
N VAL A 231 22.60 20.76 24.56
CA VAL A 231 21.28 21.36 24.38
C VAL A 231 21.41 22.88 24.49
N THR A 232 20.80 23.61 23.57
CA THR A 232 20.74 25.08 23.59
C THR A 232 19.32 25.61 23.70
N GLY A 233 19.20 26.87 24.06
CA GLY A 233 17.93 27.59 24.00
C GLY A 233 17.97 28.95 24.68
N SER A 234 16.86 29.34 25.30
CA SER A 234 16.73 30.61 26.02
C SER A 234 16.36 30.42 27.48
N LYS A 235 16.86 31.31 28.33
CA LYS A 235 16.54 31.42 29.76
C LYS A 235 16.03 32.83 30.04
N ASN A 236 14.90 32.97 30.73
CA ASN A 236 14.31 34.25 31.10
C ASN A 236 14.54 34.55 32.59
N ALA A 237 15.66 35.20 32.91
CA ALA A 237 15.91 35.74 34.25
C ALA A 237 15.19 37.09 34.41
N GLU A 238 13.87 37.04 34.52
CA GLU A 238 12.90 38.12 34.86
C GLU A 238 12.91 39.46 34.08
N LYS A 239 14.00 39.95 33.45
CA LYS A 239 14.02 41.17 32.60
C LYS A 239 15.05 41.18 31.46
N GLN A 240 15.95 40.21 31.36
CA GLN A 240 16.87 40.03 30.22
C GLN A 240 16.99 38.53 29.90
N GLY A 241 16.68 38.13 28.66
CA GLY A 241 16.84 36.74 28.23
C GLY A 241 18.31 36.39 28.00
N SER A 242 18.76 35.18 28.33
CA SER A 242 20.14 34.73 28.12
C SER A 242 20.15 33.40 27.38
N VAL A 243 21.13 33.20 26.50
CA VAL A 243 21.40 31.88 25.89
C VAL A 243 22.09 30.95 26.88
N PHE A 244 21.83 29.66 26.77
CA PHE A 244 22.57 28.62 27.50
C PHE A 244 23.01 27.50 26.54
N VAL A 245 24.11 26.84 26.87
CA VAL A 245 24.43 25.50 26.36
C VAL A 245 24.64 24.57 27.54
N LEU A 246 23.84 23.50 27.61
CA LEU A 246 23.94 22.47 28.63
C LEU A 246 24.50 21.20 27.99
N THR A 247 25.66 20.73 28.44
CA THR A 247 26.21 19.45 28.02
C THR A 247 25.85 18.35 29.03
N MET A 248 25.50 17.18 28.52
CA MET A 248 25.17 15.99 29.30
C MET A 248 25.84 14.76 28.68
N ASP A 249 25.96 13.68 29.43
CA ASP A 249 26.30 12.36 28.88
C ASP A 249 25.08 11.64 28.28
N GLU A 250 25.29 10.43 27.73
CA GLU A 250 24.22 9.60 27.16
C GLU A 250 23.18 9.14 28.20
N ASN A 251 23.48 9.21 29.50
CA ASN A 251 22.55 8.91 30.59
C ASN A 251 21.75 10.13 31.06
N LEU A 252 21.92 11.27 30.38
CA LEU A 252 21.38 12.58 30.72
C LEU A 252 21.97 13.19 32.00
N GLU A 253 23.15 12.74 32.45
CA GLU A 253 23.85 13.38 33.55
C GLU A 253 24.51 14.68 33.09
N GLN A 254 24.23 15.78 33.79
CA GLN A 254 24.76 17.10 33.47
C GLN A 254 26.28 17.16 33.68
N GLN A 255 27.00 17.60 32.65
CA GLN A 255 28.46 17.72 32.67
C GLN A 255 28.93 19.17 32.79
N ALA A 256 28.35 20.09 31.99
CA ALA A 256 28.70 21.50 32.05
C ALA A 256 27.55 22.39 31.59
N LEU A 257 27.47 23.59 32.15
CA LEU A 257 26.53 24.63 31.75
C LEU A 257 27.34 25.86 31.34
N TYR A 258 27.19 26.25 30.08
CA TYR A 258 27.81 27.43 29.49
C TYR A 258 26.74 28.50 29.36
N GLN A 259 27.05 29.70 29.86
CA GLN A 259 26.19 30.87 29.76
C GLN A 259 27.01 32.03 29.23
N GLU A 260 26.31 32.96 28.60
CA GLU A 260 26.89 34.21 28.14
C GLU A 260 26.92 35.25 29.29
N ILE A 261 27.90 36.15 29.25
CA ILE A 261 28.07 37.25 30.22
C ILE A 261 27.70 38.63 29.60
N GLU A 262 27.30 38.69 28.33
CA GLU A 262 27.02 39.97 27.66
C GLU A 262 25.71 40.65 28.14
N SER A 263 25.62 41.96 27.90
CA SER A 263 24.55 42.85 28.37
C SER A 263 23.26 42.84 27.53
N GLU A 264 23.28 42.22 26.33
CA GLU A 264 22.14 42.18 25.41
C GLU A 264 21.34 40.87 25.59
N PRO A 265 20.00 40.93 25.59
CA PRO A 265 19.19 39.74 25.78
C PRO A 265 19.23 38.83 24.53
N LEU A 266 19.56 37.54 24.69
CA LEU A 266 19.83 36.60 23.59
C LEU A 266 19.10 35.26 23.77
N SER A 267 18.79 34.60 22.66
CA SER A 267 18.17 33.26 22.59
C SER A 267 18.94 32.37 21.62
N GLY A 268 19.40 31.21 22.06
CA GLY A 268 19.98 30.20 21.17
C GLY A 268 18.90 29.53 20.32
N SER A 269 19.05 29.54 19.00
CA SER A 269 18.08 28.97 18.06
C SER A 269 18.45 27.57 17.60
N ASP A 270 19.72 27.34 17.29
CA ASP A 270 20.23 26.07 16.78
C ASP A 270 21.69 25.85 17.22
N ILE A 271 22.14 24.60 17.29
CA ILE A 271 23.45 24.17 17.80
C ILE A 271 24.09 23.09 16.92
N VAL A 272 25.39 23.24 16.66
CA VAL A 272 26.20 22.23 15.96
C VAL A 272 27.51 21.98 16.70
N TYR A 273 28.07 20.78 16.57
CA TYR A 273 29.42 20.48 17.06
C TYR A 273 30.47 20.75 15.99
N ASP A 274 31.54 21.46 16.34
CA ASP A 274 32.73 21.62 15.50
C ASP A 274 33.83 20.63 15.95
N PRO A 275 33.99 19.50 15.26
CA PRO A 275 34.98 18.48 15.64
C PRO A 275 36.43 18.95 15.47
N ARG A 276 36.70 19.94 14.60
CA ARG A 276 38.07 20.43 14.38
C ARG A 276 38.60 21.20 15.59
N LYS A 277 37.72 21.96 16.25
CA LYS A 277 38.04 22.77 17.44
C LYS A 277 37.52 22.18 18.74
N LYS A 278 36.83 21.03 18.68
CA LYS A 278 36.23 20.31 19.82
C LYS A 278 35.37 21.21 20.70
N ARG A 279 34.47 21.96 20.06
CA ARG A 279 33.59 22.94 20.71
C ARG A 279 32.20 22.90 20.08
N TYR A 280 31.19 23.29 20.84
CA TYR A 280 29.85 23.52 20.30
C TYR A 280 29.74 24.96 19.80
N VAL A 281 28.99 25.15 18.73
CA VAL A 281 28.68 26.45 18.13
C VAL A 281 27.18 26.62 18.10
N VAL A 282 26.70 27.76 18.59
CA VAL A 282 25.27 28.11 18.68
C VAL A 282 24.99 29.35 17.87
N SER A 283 23.86 29.34 17.16
CA SER A 283 23.28 30.55 16.57
C SER A 283 22.35 31.24 17.57
N CYS A 284 22.48 32.55 17.70
CA CYS A 284 21.72 33.35 18.66
C CYS A 284 20.92 34.46 17.95
N ASN A 285 19.68 34.64 18.39
CA ASN A 285 18.83 35.78 18.07
C ASN A 285 18.77 36.78 19.23
N THR A 286 18.81 38.08 18.94
CA THR A 286 18.63 39.14 19.96
C THR A 286 17.15 39.29 20.33
N LEU A 287 16.83 39.30 21.63
CA LEU A 287 15.48 39.43 22.18
C LEU A 287 15.15 40.89 22.52
N SER A 288 14.57 41.67 21.62
CA SER A 288 14.26 43.09 21.89
C SER A 288 13.33 43.28 23.11
N SER A 289 13.77 44.02 24.13
CA SER A 289 13.00 44.31 25.35
C SER A 289 12.41 45.74 25.43
N LYS A 290 12.62 46.60 24.43
CA LYS A 290 12.07 47.97 24.40
C LYS A 290 11.54 48.38 23.02
N VAL A 291 10.27 48.76 23.00
CA VAL A 291 9.37 49.01 21.86
C VAL A 291 9.75 50.21 20.96
N SER A 292 10.99 50.70 20.92
CA SER A 292 11.26 51.93 20.14
C SER A 292 12.57 52.09 19.39
N ASN A 293 13.55 51.18 19.44
CA ASN A 293 14.76 51.33 18.62
C ASN A 293 15.19 50.03 17.92
N PHE A 294 14.83 49.99 16.64
CA PHE A 294 15.21 49.07 15.57
C PHE A 294 16.65 48.52 15.66
N ASN A 295 16.79 47.18 15.78
CA ASN A 295 17.81 46.30 15.15
C ASN A 295 17.81 44.92 15.84
N GLU A 296 17.02 43.95 15.37
CA GLU A 296 17.19 42.54 15.78
C GLU A 296 18.41 41.98 15.02
N LYS A 297 19.41 41.50 15.77
CA LYS A 297 20.66 40.98 15.21
C LYS A 297 20.83 39.49 15.50
N VAL A 298 21.67 38.86 14.71
CA VAL A 298 22.04 37.44 14.81
C VAL A 298 23.54 37.31 14.97
N SER A 299 23.96 36.37 15.82
CA SER A 299 25.37 36.11 16.14
C SER A 299 25.64 34.62 16.31
N LEU A 300 26.92 34.26 16.24
CA LEU A 300 27.40 32.92 16.55
C LEU A 300 28.18 32.96 17.86
N PHE A 301 27.97 31.96 18.70
CA PHE A 301 28.72 31.77 19.94
C PHE A 301 29.32 30.38 19.97
N TYR A 302 30.41 30.21 20.73
CA TYR A 302 31.02 28.91 20.95
C TYR A 302 31.34 28.67 22.42
N THR A 303 31.35 27.40 22.80
CA THR A 303 31.72 26.98 24.16
C THR A 303 33.22 27.11 24.39
N SER A 304 33.62 27.85 25.43
CA SER A 304 35.02 28.04 25.83
C SER A 304 35.11 28.25 27.34
N GLU A 305 35.97 27.51 28.06
CA GLU A 305 36.25 27.72 29.48
C GLU A 305 34.98 27.90 30.37
N ARG A 306 33.94 27.08 30.14
CA ARG A 306 32.62 27.16 30.81
C ARG A 306 31.79 28.43 30.55
N THR A 307 32.19 29.25 29.58
CA THR A 307 31.44 30.42 29.12
C THR A 307 31.09 30.29 27.63
N LEU A 308 30.17 31.13 27.16
CA LEU A 308 29.94 31.32 25.73
C LEU A 308 30.72 32.54 25.26
N GLN A 309 31.57 32.34 24.25
CA GLN A 309 32.33 33.41 23.60
C GLN A 309 31.75 33.67 22.22
N ARG A 310 31.60 34.94 21.85
CA ARG A 310 31.15 35.32 20.52
C ARG A 310 32.18 34.89 19.47
N LEU A 311 31.69 34.30 18.39
CA LEU A 311 32.49 33.81 17.26
C LEU A 311 32.64 34.87 16.18
N ASP A 312 31.62 35.69 15.93
CA ASP A 312 31.63 36.76 14.93
C ASP A 312 32.14 38.09 15.49
N ASP A 313 32.98 38.81 14.72
CA ASP A 313 33.55 40.10 15.17
C ASP A 313 32.47 41.15 15.48
N LYS A 314 31.34 41.10 14.78
CA LYS A 314 30.16 41.94 15.00
C LYS A 314 28.87 41.19 14.63
N PRO A 315 27.78 41.36 15.40
CA PRO A 315 26.47 40.79 15.09
C PRO A 315 25.96 41.29 13.72
N TYR A 316 25.26 40.41 12.99
CA TYR A 316 24.68 40.71 11.68
C TYR A 316 23.21 41.14 11.81
N PRO A 317 22.75 42.21 11.13
CA PRO A 317 23.38 42.93 10.03
C PRO A 317 24.23 44.11 10.52
N LYS A 318 25.23 44.49 9.72
CA LYS A 318 26.09 45.66 10.00
C LYS A 318 25.38 47.02 9.77
N VAL A 319 24.17 47.02 9.21
CA VAL A 319 23.41 48.21 8.77
C VAL A 319 22.15 48.40 9.63
N ARG A 320 21.74 49.66 9.88
CA ARG A 320 20.53 50.01 10.66
C ARG A 320 19.24 49.65 9.88
N MET A 321 18.16 49.34 10.60
CA MET A 321 16.76 49.11 10.13
C MET A 321 16.40 47.70 9.61
N HIS A 322 17.26 46.70 9.78
CA HIS A 322 16.91 45.30 9.52
C HIS A 322 16.50 44.56 10.82
N LYS A 323 15.52 43.65 10.72
CA LYS A 323 15.27 42.65 11.77
C LYS A 323 15.59 41.27 11.23
N ASN A 324 16.64 40.65 11.76
CA ASN A 324 17.12 39.34 11.35
C ASN A 324 16.81 38.29 12.40
N GLN A 325 16.39 37.12 11.94
CA GLN A 325 16.19 35.95 12.77
C GLN A 325 16.80 34.74 12.07
N VAL A 326 17.56 33.94 12.81
CA VAL A 326 18.11 32.66 12.38
C VAL A 326 17.34 31.54 13.07
N ASN A 327 16.96 30.54 12.27
CA ASN A 327 16.23 29.36 12.70
C ASN A 327 17.08 28.09 12.61
N ALA A 328 18.06 28.05 11.71
CA ALA A 328 18.89 26.88 11.47
C ALA A 328 20.37 27.24 11.27
N LEU A 329 21.25 26.32 11.66
CA LEU A 329 22.69 26.42 11.64
C LEU A 329 23.30 25.13 11.05
N LEU A 330 24.22 25.29 10.11
CA LEU A 330 24.87 24.19 9.42
C LEU A 330 26.37 24.42 9.35
N ARG A 331 27.16 23.39 9.65
CA ARG A 331 28.62 23.40 9.40
C ARG A 331 28.91 22.97 7.98
N LEU A 332 29.62 23.80 7.21
CA LEU A 332 29.97 23.53 5.82
C LEU A 332 31.28 22.73 5.70
N PRO A 333 31.53 22.09 4.54
CA PRO A 333 32.79 21.36 4.28
C PRO A 333 34.06 22.19 4.41
N SER A 334 34.00 23.47 4.04
CA SER A 334 35.06 24.45 4.27
C SER A 334 35.46 24.57 5.74
N GLY A 335 34.54 24.33 6.67
CA GLY A 335 34.67 24.64 8.10
C GLY A 335 33.95 25.93 8.50
N ASN A 336 33.37 26.65 7.53
CA ASN A 336 32.48 27.79 7.77
C ASN A 336 31.13 27.33 8.32
N PHE A 337 30.35 28.29 8.81
CA PHE A 337 28.98 28.05 9.29
C PHE A 337 27.97 28.79 8.41
N LEU A 338 26.91 28.10 8.00
CA LEU A 338 25.77 28.70 7.32
C LEU A 338 24.63 28.85 8.33
N MET A 339 24.21 30.10 8.54
CA MET A 339 22.99 30.43 9.26
C MET A 339 21.87 30.69 8.26
N ALA A 340 20.67 30.20 8.56
CA ALA A 340 19.49 30.40 7.73
C ALA A 340 18.27 30.83 8.55
N GLY A 341 17.47 31.72 7.98
CA GLY A 341 16.23 32.18 8.61
C GLY A 341 15.54 33.24 7.78
N LEU A 342 15.23 34.40 8.38
CA LEU A 342 14.55 35.50 7.72
C LEU A 342 15.18 36.85 8.04
N THR A 343 14.97 37.82 7.17
CA THR A 343 15.24 39.23 7.41
C THR A 343 14.03 40.07 7.02
N THR A 344 13.83 41.19 7.72
CA THR A 344 12.78 42.19 7.42
C THR A 344 13.39 43.58 7.38
N HIS A 345 12.84 44.45 6.52
CA HIS A 345 13.15 45.87 6.46
C HIS A 345 11.85 46.65 6.67
N ALA A 346 11.92 47.89 7.19
CA ALA A 346 10.75 48.68 7.61
C ALA A 346 9.66 48.89 6.54
N GLU A 347 9.96 48.65 5.25
CA GLU A 347 9.05 48.87 4.11
C GLU A 347 8.84 47.60 3.26
N ILE A 348 9.34 46.43 3.67
CA ILE A 348 9.42 45.23 2.82
C ILE A 348 8.95 43.99 3.58
N ASN A 349 8.20 43.11 2.90
CA ASN A 349 7.82 41.80 3.42
C ASN A 349 9.06 40.94 3.80
N PRO A 350 8.98 40.09 4.86
CA PRO A 350 10.05 39.16 5.21
C PRO A 350 10.53 38.32 4.04
N TYR A 351 11.85 38.14 3.92
CA TYR A 351 12.46 37.29 2.89
C TYR A 351 13.53 36.36 3.49
N PRO A 352 13.90 35.26 2.79
CA PRO A 352 14.87 34.29 3.27
C PRO A 352 16.21 34.95 3.55
N LEU A 353 16.83 34.63 4.68
CA LEU A 353 18.18 35.10 5.04
C LEU A 353 19.13 33.91 5.07
N LEU A 354 20.25 34.02 4.37
CA LEU A 354 21.35 33.06 4.40
C LEU A 354 22.65 33.82 4.70
N ILE A 355 23.36 33.44 5.74
CA ILE A 355 24.60 34.09 6.15
C ILE A 355 25.68 33.02 6.30
N GLU A 356 26.74 33.14 5.52
CA GLU A 356 27.94 32.34 5.69
C GLU A 356 28.92 33.09 6.61
N SER A 357 29.37 32.43 7.68
CA SER A 357 30.45 32.91 8.52
C SER A 357 31.78 32.42 7.94
N GLU A 358 32.55 33.34 7.37
CA GLU A 358 33.88 33.07 6.81
C GLU A 358 34.95 33.23 7.88
N ASN A 359 35.77 32.19 8.06
CA ASN A 359 36.98 32.17 8.91
C ASN A 359 36.75 32.60 10.37
N ASP A 360 35.58 32.34 10.93
CA ASP A 360 35.19 32.75 12.28
C ASP A 360 35.37 34.25 12.56
N LYS A 361 35.22 35.11 11.54
CA LYS A 361 35.41 36.57 11.70
C LYS A 361 34.37 37.39 10.94
N SER A 362 34.17 37.09 9.66
CA SER A 362 33.32 37.89 8.78
C SER A 362 32.06 37.15 8.34
N ASN A 363 30.90 37.79 8.56
CA ASN A 363 29.63 37.32 8.05
C ASN A 363 29.36 37.88 6.65
N ARG A 364 29.03 37.00 5.70
CA ARG A 364 28.61 37.33 4.33
C ARG A 364 27.17 36.88 4.11
N GLU A 365 26.30 37.81 3.74
CA GLU A 365 24.96 37.48 3.29
C GLU A 365 25.02 36.86 1.89
N LEU A 366 24.46 35.66 1.75
CA LEU A 366 24.25 35.04 0.46
C LEU A 366 22.94 35.60 -0.10
N ARG A 367 23.00 36.22 -1.28
CA ARG A 367 21.80 36.81 -1.92
C ARG A 367 20.73 35.73 -2.10
N THR A 368 19.56 35.96 -1.53
CA THR A 368 18.39 35.12 -1.68
C THR A 368 17.39 35.74 -2.66
N ARG A 369 16.50 34.91 -3.20
CA ARG A 369 15.39 35.38 -4.04
C ARG A 369 14.50 36.29 -3.19
N ARG A 370 14.29 37.53 -3.65
CA ARG A 370 13.38 38.46 -3.01
C ARG A 370 12.09 38.52 -3.82
N ASN A 371 10.98 38.11 -3.20
CA ASN A 371 9.66 38.30 -3.78
C ASN A 371 8.92 39.37 -2.99
N PRO A 372 8.66 40.57 -3.57
CA PRO A 372 8.02 41.66 -2.83
C PRO A 372 6.58 41.33 -2.39
N ASP A 373 5.91 40.44 -3.10
CA ASP A 373 4.49 40.14 -2.90
C ASP A 373 4.23 39.12 -1.79
N TYR A 374 5.26 38.43 -1.31
CA TYR A 374 5.11 37.33 -0.36
C TYR A 374 6.04 37.47 0.84
N ARG A 375 5.61 36.91 1.97
CA ARG A 375 6.45 36.75 3.15
C ARG A 375 7.06 35.35 3.13
N GLU A 376 8.36 35.25 2.95
CA GLU A 376 9.07 33.98 2.88
C GLU A 376 9.99 33.80 4.09
N ARG A 377 9.99 32.59 4.65
CA ARG A 377 10.77 32.22 5.84
C ARG A 377 11.46 30.89 5.61
N VAL A 378 12.75 30.82 5.92
CA VAL A 378 13.48 29.54 6.02
C VAL A 378 13.35 29.03 7.45
N HIS A 379 12.92 27.79 7.62
CA HIS A 379 12.82 27.16 8.95
C HIS A 379 14.00 26.23 9.22
N THR A 380 14.50 25.56 8.18
CA THR A 380 15.50 24.48 8.31
C THR A 380 16.40 24.40 7.09
N VAL A 381 17.60 23.85 7.28
CA VAL A 381 18.57 23.57 6.21
C VAL A 381 19.19 22.20 6.37
N CYS A 382 19.58 21.57 5.27
CA CYS A 382 20.26 20.28 5.25
C CYS A 382 21.38 20.28 4.22
N LEU A 383 22.59 19.88 4.63
CA LEU A 383 23.69 19.56 3.70
C LEU A 383 23.44 18.17 3.11
N MET A 384 23.36 18.07 1.78
CA MET A 384 23.26 16.79 1.10
C MET A 384 24.64 16.18 0.86
N ASN A 385 24.69 14.86 0.69
CA ASN A 385 25.91 14.10 0.42
C ASN A 385 26.59 14.44 -0.91
N ASP A 386 25.83 14.95 -1.88
CA ASP A 386 26.35 15.50 -3.14
C ASP A 386 27.01 16.90 -2.97
N GLY A 387 26.91 17.48 -1.77
CA GLY A 387 27.43 18.80 -1.40
C GLY A 387 26.51 19.97 -1.74
N SER A 388 25.30 19.70 -2.23
CA SER A 388 24.24 20.70 -2.35
C SER A 388 23.57 20.97 -1.00
N ILE A 389 22.80 22.06 -0.93
CA ILE A 389 22.09 22.46 0.29
C ILE A 389 20.60 22.51 -0.02
N VAL A 390 19.80 21.88 0.83
CA VAL A 390 18.34 21.93 0.79
C VAL A 390 17.84 22.84 1.89
N LEU A 391 16.89 23.69 1.54
CA LEU A 391 16.20 24.62 2.42
C LEU A 391 14.71 24.26 2.41
N ALA A 392 14.06 24.30 3.58
CA ALA A 392 12.61 24.18 3.64
C ALA A 392 12.03 25.30 4.50
N GLY A 393 10.81 25.70 4.17
CA GLY A 393 10.22 26.88 4.74
C GLY A 393 8.74 27.06 4.48
N SER A 394 8.26 28.27 4.74
CA SER A 394 6.90 28.70 4.46
C SER A 394 6.88 29.99 3.67
N ARG A 395 5.83 30.15 2.88
CA ARG A 395 5.46 31.36 2.16
C ARG A 395 4.05 31.75 2.57
N ASN A 396 3.88 33.00 3.00
CA ASN A 396 2.60 33.56 3.40
C ASN A 396 2.23 34.72 2.46
N ASN A 397 0.98 34.74 2.00
CA ASN A 397 0.30 35.91 1.44
C ASN A 397 -1.00 36.17 2.24
N LYS A 398 -1.67 37.31 2.01
CA LYS A 398 -2.97 37.68 2.59
C LYS A 398 -4.03 36.57 2.53
N ASP A 399 -3.94 35.66 1.55
CA ASP A 399 -4.96 34.65 1.27
C ASP A 399 -4.55 33.19 1.56
N SER A 400 -3.24 32.85 1.74
CA SER A 400 -2.83 31.46 2.07
C SER A 400 -1.38 31.31 2.56
N ASP A 401 -1.16 30.33 3.44
CA ASP A 401 0.15 29.79 3.84
C ASP A 401 0.52 28.56 3.00
N ARG A 402 1.76 28.49 2.50
CA ARG A 402 2.27 27.38 1.68
C ARG A 402 3.68 26.99 2.06
N ALA A 403 3.92 25.69 2.15
CA ALA A 403 5.26 25.16 2.33
C ALA A 403 6.06 25.22 1.02
N TRP A 404 7.38 25.27 1.12
CA TRP A 404 8.27 25.18 -0.04
C TRP A 404 9.56 24.44 0.32
N VAL A 405 10.19 23.84 -0.69
CA VAL A 405 11.51 23.21 -0.59
C VAL A 405 12.38 23.71 -1.74
N PHE A 406 13.56 24.24 -1.43
CA PHE A 406 14.53 24.70 -2.42
C PHE A 406 15.82 23.89 -2.31
N LYS A 407 16.43 23.59 -3.45
CA LYS A 407 17.78 23.02 -3.52
C LYS A 407 18.68 24.03 -4.20
N ILE A 408 19.74 24.44 -3.51
CA ILE A 408 20.75 25.36 -4.03
C ILE A 408 22.08 24.62 -4.25
N ARG A 409 22.88 25.12 -5.19
CA ARG A 409 24.25 24.66 -5.33
C ARG A 409 24.99 24.99 -4.03
N GLY A 410 25.50 23.96 -3.36
CA GLY A 410 26.36 24.12 -2.21
C GLY A 410 27.83 24.06 -2.61
N GLU A 411 28.70 23.74 -1.65
CA GLU A 411 30.16 23.73 -1.83
C GLU A 411 30.69 22.46 -2.54
N ALA A 412 29.88 21.79 -3.37
CA ALA A 412 30.23 20.53 -4.02
C ALA A 412 31.55 20.59 -4.83
N SER A 413 31.90 21.77 -5.38
CA SER A 413 33.16 22.05 -6.09
C SER A 413 34.34 22.40 -5.18
N LYS A 414 34.09 22.79 -3.92
CA LYS A 414 35.10 23.02 -2.88
C LYS A 414 35.25 21.81 -1.94
N MET A 415 34.36 20.83 -2.02
CA MET A 415 34.55 19.54 -1.37
C MET A 415 35.84 18.93 -1.92
N PRO A 416 36.82 18.66 -1.06
CA PRO A 416 38.10 18.18 -1.53
C PRO A 416 37.91 16.81 -2.19
N ALA A 417 38.57 16.60 -3.33
CA ALA A 417 38.52 15.35 -4.09
C ALA A 417 38.99 14.14 -3.25
N ASN A 418 39.80 14.41 -2.21
CA ASN A 418 40.33 13.51 -1.18
C ASN A 418 39.98 12.04 -1.37
N PRO A 419 40.74 11.32 -2.23
CA PRO A 419 40.60 9.89 -2.33
C PRO A 419 40.80 9.32 -0.93
N ILE A 420 39.89 8.44 -0.55
CA ILE A 420 39.99 7.70 0.70
C ILE A 420 41.25 6.84 0.62
N ASP A 421 41.83 6.53 1.77
CA ASP A 421 43.02 5.69 1.90
C ASP A 421 43.21 5.19 3.33
N LYS A 422 42.59 5.87 4.32
CA LYS A 422 42.72 5.61 5.75
C LYS A 422 41.35 5.60 6.44
N ILE A 423 40.53 4.60 6.08
CA ILE A 423 39.28 4.30 6.78
C ILE A 423 39.38 2.92 7.41
N ASP A 424 38.96 2.84 8.67
CA ASP A 424 38.66 1.59 9.35
C ASP A 424 37.14 1.39 9.43
N LEU A 425 36.69 0.18 9.18
CA LEU A 425 35.28 -0.19 9.09
C LEU A 425 35.04 -1.41 9.98
N THR A 426 34.19 -1.24 10.99
CA THR A 426 33.90 -2.30 11.95
C THR A 426 32.39 -2.52 12.04
N ALA A 427 31.95 -3.76 11.87
CA ALA A 427 30.59 -4.17 12.19
C ALA A 427 30.49 -4.48 13.69
N ASP A 428 29.36 -4.12 14.29
CA ASP A 428 29.06 -4.47 15.69
C ASP A 428 28.15 -5.70 15.74
N ARG A 429 26.85 -5.51 15.52
CA ARG A 429 25.84 -6.57 15.52
C ARG A 429 24.56 -6.13 14.79
N LEU A 430 23.71 -7.09 14.49
CA LEU A 430 22.32 -6.86 14.08
C LEU A 430 21.45 -6.51 15.30
N TYR A 431 20.70 -5.42 15.22
CA TYR A 431 19.71 -5.00 16.20
C TYR A 431 18.32 -5.24 15.61
N ASP A 432 17.58 -6.18 16.18
CA ASP A 432 16.23 -6.59 15.76
C ASP A 432 15.14 -5.92 16.62
N GLN A 433 13.90 -6.39 16.45
CA GLN A 433 12.77 -5.87 17.24
C GLN A 433 12.59 -6.55 18.60
N THR A 434 13.42 -7.54 18.95
CA THR A 434 13.28 -8.23 20.24
C THR A 434 14.00 -7.46 21.36
N PRO A 435 13.38 -7.33 22.56
CA PRO A 435 14.03 -6.72 23.72
C PRO A 435 15.16 -7.57 24.32
N ALA A 436 15.25 -8.86 23.93
CA ALA A 436 16.22 -9.80 24.44
C ALA A 436 17.48 -9.79 23.55
N ASP A 437 18.65 -10.00 24.15
CA ASP A 437 19.93 -10.16 23.47
C ASP A 437 20.01 -11.50 22.66
N THR A 438 18.94 -11.88 21.97
CA THR A 438 18.94 -12.99 21.01
C THR A 438 19.69 -12.55 19.77
N LEU A 439 20.91 -13.07 19.64
CA LEU A 439 21.89 -12.69 18.63
C LEU A 439 21.38 -12.97 17.21
N GLY A 440 20.95 -11.91 16.53
CA GLY A 440 21.23 -11.69 15.12
C GLY A 440 20.53 -12.61 14.15
N GLU A 441 19.24 -12.86 14.34
CA GLU A 441 18.34 -13.40 13.31
C GLU A 441 17.39 -12.30 12.82
N LEU A 442 16.85 -12.45 11.61
CA LEU A 442 15.87 -11.52 11.06
C LEU A 442 14.57 -12.28 10.76
N GLU A 443 13.50 -11.98 11.49
CA GLU A 443 12.19 -12.60 11.23
C GLU A 443 11.35 -11.77 10.25
N GLY A 444 10.35 -12.40 9.64
CA GLY A 444 9.39 -11.71 8.80
C GLY A 444 8.55 -10.70 9.58
N PHE A 445 8.18 -9.59 8.93
CA PHE A 445 7.61 -8.37 9.52
C PHE A 445 8.54 -7.57 10.44
N GLU A 446 9.73 -8.09 10.80
CA GLU A 446 10.67 -7.33 11.61
C GLU A 446 11.40 -6.25 10.80
N ARG A 447 11.74 -5.18 11.51
CA ARG A 447 12.64 -4.14 11.03
C ARG A 447 13.85 -4.14 11.95
N ALA A 448 14.96 -4.59 11.40
CA ALA A 448 16.24 -4.64 12.08
C ALA A 448 17.20 -3.61 11.45
N TYR A 449 18.36 -3.45 12.07
CA TYR A 449 19.46 -2.76 11.46
C TYR A 449 20.81 -3.35 11.86
N LEU A 450 21.70 -3.52 10.89
CA LEU A 450 23.08 -3.87 11.16
C LEU A 450 23.85 -2.60 11.50
N ARG A 451 24.33 -2.48 12.74
CA ARG A 451 25.13 -1.34 13.18
C ARG A 451 26.59 -1.54 12.79
N PHE A 452 27.20 -0.49 12.26
CA PHE A 452 28.62 -0.47 11.93
C PHE A 452 29.21 0.92 12.19
N SER A 453 30.52 0.98 12.34
CA SER A 453 31.26 2.22 12.60
C SER A 453 32.25 2.48 11.48
N VAL A 454 32.26 3.73 11.01
CA VAL A 454 33.24 4.24 10.05
C VAL A 454 34.19 5.16 10.80
N THR A 455 35.46 4.74 10.93
CA THR A 455 36.49 5.54 11.58
C THR A 455 37.44 6.11 10.55
N ASN A 456 37.53 7.44 10.50
CA ASN A 456 38.57 8.11 9.74
C ASN A 456 39.86 8.09 10.57
N ILE A 457 40.75 7.14 10.30
CA ILE A 457 42.05 7.01 10.96
C ILE A 457 43.11 7.93 10.34
N ASP A 458 42.75 8.73 9.34
CA ASP A 458 43.59 9.82 8.87
C ASP A 458 43.61 10.96 9.91
N SER A 459 44.81 11.37 10.33
CA SER A 459 45.00 12.50 11.23
C SER A 459 45.09 13.85 10.50
N THR A 460 45.10 13.86 9.17
CA THR A 460 45.41 15.04 8.34
C THR A 460 44.19 15.62 7.64
N LYS A 461 43.27 14.79 7.11
CA LYS A 461 42.16 15.23 6.24
C LYS A 461 40.79 14.65 6.64
N ASP A 462 39.75 15.45 6.41
CA ASP A 462 38.36 15.02 6.52
C ASP A 462 37.92 14.30 5.24
N TYR A 463 37.07 13.27 5.37
CA TYR A 463 36.43 12.59 4.24
C TYR A 463 34.98 13.03 4.09
N TRP A 464 34.53 13.22 2.85
CA TRP A 464 33.23 13.78 2.50
C TRP A 464 32.54 12.97 1.42
N GLY A 465 31.20 12.94 1.46
CA GLY A 465 30.39 12.31 0.42
C GLY A 465 30.47 10.78 0.43
N LEU A 466 30.81 10.18 1.57
CA LEU A 466 30.99 8.75 1.75
C LEU A 466 29.70 7.98 1.52
N ARG A 467 29.83 6.82 0.90
CA ARG A 467 28.75 5.84 0.73
C ARG A 467 29.19 4.49 1.26
N ALA A 468 28.27 3.70 1.80
CA ALA A 468 28.48 2.26 1.94
C ALA A 468 27.79 1.57 0.77
N ILE A 469 28.50 0.64 0.14
CA ILE A 469 27.98 -0.24 -0.91
C ILE A 469 27.83 -1.63 -0.31
N ILE A 470 26.66 -2.19 -0.47
CA ILE A 470 26.24 -3.46 0.12
C ILE A 470 26.07 -4.46 -1.02
N THR A 471 26.74 -5.60 -0.91
CA THR A 471 26.64 -6.70 -1.86
C THR A 471 26.21 -7.93 -1.09
N MET A 472 25.21 -8.65 -1.60
CA MET A 472 24.76 -9.91 -1.02
C MET A 472 25.12 -11.05 -1.96
N ASN A 473 25.63 -12.16 -1.41
CA ASN A 473 25.93 -13.36 -2.21
C ASN A 473 24.65 -13.98 -2.77
N LYS A 474 23.61 -14.03 -1.94
CA LYS A 474 22.23 -14.42 -2.28
C LYS A 474 21.30 -13.47 -1.54
N VAL A 475 20.30 -12.91 -2.22
CA VAL A 475 19.27 -12.09 -1.57
C VAL A 475 18.12 -13.02 -1.16
N PRO A 476 17.83 -13.20 0.15
CA PRO A 476 16.68 -13.97 0.59
C PRO A 476 15.39 -13.38 0.04
N TYR A 477 14.46 -14.26 -0.37
CA TYR A 477 13.14 -13.82 -0.78
C TYR A 477 12.44 -13.08 0.38
N GLY A 478 11.75 -11.98 0.09
CA GLY A 478 11.06 -11.17 1.11
C GLY A 478 11.95 -10.18 1.89
N LEU A 479 13.26 -10.08 1.61
CA LEU A 479 14.15 -9.11 2.26
C LEU A 479 14.16 -7.75 1.55
N LEU A 480 13.92 -6.68 2.31
CA LEU A 480 14.07 -5.29 1.89
C LEU A 480 15.32 -4.68 2.54
N TYR A 481 16.19 -4.06 1.74
CA TYR A 481 17.42 -3.42 2.19
C TYR A 481 17.86 -2.30 1.23
N TYR A 482 18.88 -1.54 1.62
CA TYR A 482 19.56 -0.58 0.76
C TYR A 482 20.85 -1.19 0.20
N ASP A 483 21.00 -1.19 -1.12
CA ASP A 483 22.24 -1.58 -1.81
C ASP A 483 23.34 -0.50 -1.68
N THR A 484 22.92 0.75 -1.49
CA THR A 484 23.79 1.91 -1.22
C THR A 484 23.24 2.75 -0.09
N LEU A 485 24.07 3.03 0.92
CA LEU A 485 23.77 3.96 2.00
C LEU A 485 24.59 5.23 1.86
N ILE A 486 23.93 6.37 2.01
CA ILE A 486 24.58 7.67 2.16
C ILE A 486 25.07 7.84 3.59
N LEU A 487 26.38 8.06 3.74
CA LEU A 487 27.04 8.23 5.04
C LEU A 487 27.51 9.66 5.30
N GLY A 488 27.50 10.57 4.31
CA GLY A 488 27.91 11.96 4.52
C GLY A 488 29.43 12.10 4.73
N SER A 489 29.83 12.82 5.77
CA SER A 489 31.25 13.06 6.08
C SER A 489 31.68 12.46 7.41
N VAL A 490 32.99 12.19 7.50
CA VAL A 490 33.68 11.75 8.72
C VAL A 490 34.96 12.57 8.85
N THR A 491 35.03 13.39 9.89
CA THR A 491 36.19 14.25 10.13
C THR A 491 37.41 13.45 10.56
N ARG A 492 38.60 14.00 10.33
CA ARG A 492 39.87 13.37 10.70
C ARG A 492 39.90 12.91 12.15
N GLY A 493 40.31 11.67 12.38
CA GLY A 493 40.37 11.05 13.71
C GLY A 493 39.01 10.80 14.39
N ALA A 494 37.88 10.98 13.69
CA ALA A 494 36.56 10.74 14.25
C ALA A 494 35.98 9.40 13.80
N THR A 495 35.11 8.86 14.65
CA THR A 495 34.29 7.69 14.36
C THR A 495 32.84 8.12 14.20
N ARG A 496 32.18 7.60 13.16
CA ARG A 496 30.75 7.79 12.93
C ARG A 496 30.05 6.44 13.02
N THR A 497 29.03 6.36 13.87
CA THR A 497 28.12 5.22 13.92
C THR A 497 27.10 5.32 12.79
N CYS A 498 26.92 4.22 12.07
CA CYS A 498 26.03 4.08 10.93
C CYS A 498 25.20 2.80 11.10
N ALA A 499 24.15 2.67 10.29
CA ALA A 499 23.30 1.50 10.30
C ALA A 499 22.83 1.15 8.89
N LEU A 500 22.78 -0.16 8.60
CA LEU A 500 22.11 -0.72 7.43
C LEU A 500 20.72 -1.20 7.85
N PRO A 501 19.64 -0.51 7.48
CA PRO A 501 18.29 -1.00 7.72
C PRO A 501 18.03 -2.28 6.94
N LEU A 502 17.45 -3.27 7.60
CA LEU A 502 16.99 -4.53 7.02
C LEU A 502 15.53 -4.74 7.43
N GLN A 503 14.68 -5.14 6.50
CA GLN A 503 13.28 -5.41 6.79
C GLN A 503 12.83 -6.71 6.14
N GLY A 504 12.32 -7.63 6.94
CA GLY A 504 11.67 -8.85 6.48
C GLY A 504 10.21 -8.61 6.12
N ASN A 505 9.76 -9.11 4.98
CA ASN A 505 8.33 -9.29 4.71
C ASN A 505 7.80 -10.55 5.40
N HIS A 506 6.48 -10.75 5.40
CA HIS A 506 5.83 -11.88 6.08
C HIS A 506 6.31 -13.27 5.62
N ASP A 507 6.71 -13.33 4.36
CA ASP A 507 7.13 -14.49 3.57
C ASP A 507 8.65 -14.56 3.43
N LEU A 508 9.39 -13.91 4.36
CA LEU A 508 10.84 -13.97 4.41
C LEU A 508 11.33 -15.44 4.40
N GLU A 509 12.30 -15.73 3.54
CA GLU A 509 12.80 -17.09 3.31
C GLU A 509 13.24 -17.75 4.63
N GLU A 510 12.74 -18.96 4.90
CA GLU A 510 13.05 -19.73 6.12
C GLU A 510 14.46 -20.30 6.08
N ASP A 511 15.18 -20.14 7.20
CA ASP A 511 16.52 -20.64 7.47
C ASP A 511 17.57 -20.26 6.40
N SER A 512 17.37 -19.14 5.69
CA SER A 512 18.31 -18.66 4.68
C SER A 512 19.48 -17.94 5.35
N THR A 513 20.71 -18.30 4.98
CA THR A 513 21.90 -17.59 5.45
C THR A 513 22.09 -16.31 4.63
N LEU A 514 21.87 -15.16 5.26
CA LEU A 514 22.12 -13.85 4.69
C LEU A 514 23.61 -13.50 4.83
N GLU A 515 24.37 -13.65 3.75
CA GLU A 515 25.77 -13.23 3.68
C GLU A 515 25.87 -11.89 2.92
N LEU A 516 26.23 -10.84 3.64
CA LEU A 516 26.46 -9.52 3.07
C LEU A 516 27.92 -9.11 3.22
N THR A 517 28.43 -8.42 2.20
CA THR A 517 29.72 -7.74 2.23
C THR A 517 29.49 -6.26 2.01
N MET A 518 30.12 -5.43 2.85
CA MET A 518 30.02 -3.98 2.77
C MET A 518 31.40 -3.39 2.51
N HIS A 519 31.47 -2.36 1.68
CA HIS A 519 32.66 -1.52 1.53
C HIS A 519 32.30 -0.04 1.47
N ILE A 520 33.23 0.84 1.87
CA ILE A 520 33.04 2.29 1.78
C ILE A 520 33.52 2.78 0.43
N GLN A 521 32.72 3.61 -0.23
CA GLN A 521 33.05 4.22 -1.50
C GLN A 521 33.14 5.74 -1.37
N ASP A 522 34.17 6.33 -1.98
CA ASP A 522 34.26 7.78 -2.15
C ASP A 522 33.39 8.29 -3.31
N ARG A 523 33.34 9.61 -3.49
CA ARG A 523 32.59 10.24 -4.58
C ARG A 523 33.12 9.91 -5.98
N GLN A 524 34.36 9.44 -6.10
CA GLN A 524 34.98 9.05 -7.37
C GLN A 524 34.72 7.58 -7.69
N GLY A 525 34.07 6.84 -6.79
CA GLY A 525 33.75 5.43 -6.99
C GLY A 525 34.81 4.47 -6.47
N LYS A 526 35.85 4.94 -5.79
CA LYS A 526 36.92 4.08 -5.26
C LYS A 526 36.51 3.49 -3.91
N SER A 527 36.66 2.18 -3.78
CA SER A 527 36.21 1.39 -2.62
C SER A 527 37.34 1.14 -1.61
N PHE A 528 37.02 1.17 -0.32
CA PHE A 528 37.95 1.05 0.81
C PHE A 528 37.30 0.43 2.03
N GLY A 529 38.08 -0.39 2.72
CA GLY A 529 37.59 -1.19 3.84
C GLY A 529 36.55 -2.20 3.37
N SER A 530 36.51 -3.34 4.04
CA SER A 530 35.36 -4.21 3.91
C SER A 530 35.18 -5.04 5.16
N PHE A 531 33.94 -5.40 5.41
CA PHE A 531 33.62 -6.51 6.30
C PHE A 531 32.53 -7.36 5.64
N SER A 532 32.49 -8.62 6.05
CA SER A 532 31.37 -9.51 5.75
C SER A 532 30.60 -9.78 7.04
N TYR A 533 29.29 -9.88 6.93
CA TYR A 533 28.39 -10.18 8.04
C TYR A 533 27.41 -11.27 7.62
N THR A 534 27.14 -12.18 8.54
CA THR A 534 26.24 -13.31 8.30
C THR A 534 25.16 -13.36 9.37
N THR A 535 23.91 -13.59 8.95
CA THR A 535 22.75 -13.76 9.82
C THR A 535 21.79 -14.78 9.19
N ILE A 536 20.84 -15.29 9.98
CA ILE A 536 19.83 -16.26 9.52
C ILE A 536 18.49 -15.53 9.42
N THR A 537 17.71 -15.84 8.39
CA THR A 537 16.35 -15.31 8.22
C THR A 537 15.29 -16.34 8.57
N HIS A 538 14.18 -15.87 9.15
CA HIS A 538 13.01 -16.69 9.46
C HIS A 538 11.74 -16.05 8.89
N PRO A 539 10.74 -16.85 8.47
CA PRO A 539 9.44 -16.29 8.09
C PRO A 539 8.76 -15.69 9.32
N ALA A 540 7.80 -14.80 9.09
CA ALA A 540 7.04 -14.25 10.20
C ALA A 540 6.35 -15.37 10.99
N PRO A 541 6.36 -15.33 12.33
CA PRO A 541 5.50 -16.19 13.10
C PRO A 541 4.06 -15.75 12.84
N ILE A 542 3.33 -16.53 12.03
CA ILE A 542 1.92 -16.26 11.72
C ILE A 542 1.01 -17.25 12.47
N PRO A 543 -0.15 -16.81 12.96
CA PRO A 543 -1.19 -17.73 13.39
C PRO A 543 -1.68 -18.54 12.18
N ARG A 544 -2.11 -19.78 12.41
CA ARG A 544 -2.75 -20.60 11.38
C ARG A 544 -3.86 -21.41 12.03
N LEU A 545 -5.10 -21.06 11.73
CA LEU A 545 -6.24 -21.81 12.20
C LEU A 545 -6.41 -23.10 11.39
N LYS A 546 -6.90 -24.14 12.04
CA LYS A 546 -7.30 -25.38 11.42
C LYS A 546 -8.56 -25.91 12.07
N ILE A 547 -9.58 -26.23 11.29
CA ILE A 547 -10.74 -26.98 11.75
C ILE A 547 -10.32 -28.44 11.90
N SER A 548 -9.86 -28.78 13.10
CA SER A 548 -9.27 -30.07 13.42
C SER A 548 -10.30 -31.20 13.53
N GLU A 549 -11.52 -30.90 14.01
CA GLU A 549 -12.59 -31.88 14.19
C GLU A 549 -13.96 -31.24 13.94
N ILE A 550 -14.84 -31.97 13.26
CA ILE A 550 -16.28 -31.66 13.18
C ILE A 550 -17.06 -32.94 13.42
N TYR A 551 -17.95 -32.94 14.40
CA TYR A 551 -18.82 -34.08 14.66
C TYR A 551 -20.16 -33.66 15.25
N GLN A 552 -21.16 -34.50 14.99
CA GLN A 552 -22.51 -34.37 15.53
C GLN A 552 -22.61 -35.09 16.88
N LEU A 553 -23.36 -34.52 17.83
CA LEU A 553 -23.57 -35.11 19.16
C LEU A 553 -24.80 -36.04 19.27
N SER A 554 -25.79 -35.88 18.39
CA SER A 554 -27.02 -36.68 18.35
C SER A 554 -26.92 -37.90 17.41
N ASP A 555 -27.92 -38.79 17.44
CA ASP A 555 -28.08 -39.97 16.56
C ASP A 555 -27.64 -39.73 15.11
N SER A 556 -27.07 -40.74 14.44
CA SER A 556 -26.51 -40.62 13.08
C SER A 556 -27.48 -40.12 12.00
N ILE A 557 -28.78 -40.01 12.29
CA ILE A 557 -29.82 -39.45 11.42
C ILE A 557 -30.61 -38.41 12.20
N VAL A 558 -30.67 -37.19 11.68
CA VAL A 558 -31.40 -36.07 12.28
C VAL A 558 -32.88 -36.10 11.91
N PRO A 559 -33.80 -36.07 12.89
CA PRO A 559 -35.23 -35.87 12.64
C PRO A 559 -35.51 -34.44 12.17
N ARG A 560 -36.39 -34.30 11.16
CA ARG A 560 -36.82 -32.98 10.68
C ARG A 560 -37.57 -32.22 11.76
N GLU A 561 -37.53 -30.90 11.67
CA GLU A 561 -38.15 -29.96 12.61
C GLU A 561 -37.57 -29.98 14.05
N GLN A 562 -36.51 -30.73 14.30
CA GLN A 562 -35.80 -30.75 15.59
C GLN A 562 -34.47 -30.02 15.50
N GLN A 563 -33.96 -29.61 16.66
CA GLN A 563 -32.69 -28.92 16.79
C GLN A 563 -31.53 -29.93 16.73
N VAL A 564 -30.53 -29.62 15.91
CA VAL A 564 -29.30 -30.37 15.70
C VAL A 564 -28.16 -29.63 16.37
N GLU A 565 -27.26 -30.39 17.00
CA GLU A 565 -26.02 -29.88 17.57
C GLU A 565 -24.80 -30.49 16.88
N VAL A 566 -23.94 -29.62 16.34
CA VAL A 566 -22.64 -29.98 15.76
C VAL A 566 -21.54 -29.22 16.50
N LYS A 567 -20.50 -29.94 16.91
CA LYS A 567 -19.28 -29.36 17.48
C LYS A 567 -18.21 -29.20 16.42
N VAL A 568 -17.55 -28.05 16.41
CA VAL A 568 -16.46 -27.70 15.50
C VAL A 568 -15.27 -27.27 16.33
N THR A 569 -14.19 -28.05 16.30
CA THR A 569 -12.94 -27.77 17.03
C THR A 569 -11.98 -27.03 16.11
N VAL A 570 -11.68 -25.78 16.44
CA VAL A 570 -10.67 -24.96 15.75
C VAL A 570 -9.40 -24.94 16.57
N LYS A 571 -8.29 -25.35 15.98
CA LYS A 571 -6.95 -25.36 16.57
C LYS A 571 -6.06 -24.32 15.91
N ASN A 572 -5.25 -23.61 16.67
CA ASN A 572 -4.14 -22.82 16.12
C ASN A 572 -2.91 -23.71 15.94
N ILE A 573 -2.58 -24.03 14.69
CA ILE A 573 -1.38 -24.79 14.30
C ILE A 573 -0.22 -23.88 13.86
N GLY A 574 -0.39 -22.55 13.96
CA GLY A 574 0.60 -21.55 13.60
C GLY A 574 1.68 -21.34 14.65
N LYS A 575 2.66 -20.49 14.33
CA LYS A 575 3.77 -20.14 15.23
C LYS A 575 3.43 -18.94 16.13
N ASP A 576 2.40 -18.14 15.81
CA ASP A 576 1.92 -17.00 16.61
C ASP A 576 0.48 -17.20 17.13
N THR A 577 0.07 -16.34 18.05
CA THR A 577 -1.23 -16.32 18.71
C THR A 577 -2.32 -15.77 17.79
N ALA A 578 -3.34 -16.58 17.49
CA ALA A 578 -4.51 -16.15 16.73
C ALA A 578 -5.45 -15.36 17.64
N ARG A 579 -5.79 -14.11 17.30
CA ARG A 579 -6.69 -13.26 18.10
C ARG A 579 -8.05 -13.18 17.41
N ASN A 580 -9.08 -12.89 18.19
CA ASN A 580 -10.44 -12.72 17.65
C ASN A 580 -10.90 -13.83 16.70
N VAL A 581 -10.58 -15.08 17.05
CA VAL A 581 -10.90 -16.25 16.23
C VAL A 581 -12.41 -16.38 16.09
N ARG A 582 -12.88 -16.46 14.85
CA ARG A 582 -14.30 -16.61 14.50
C ARG A 582 -14.52 -17.90 13.75
N LEU A 583 -15.74 -18.41 13.90
CA LEU A 583 -16.28 -19.46 13.07
C LEU A 583 -17.53 -18.92 12.39
N SER A 584 -17.55 -18.89 11.07
CA SER A 584 -18.76 -18.68 10.28
C SER A 584 -19.20 -20.02 9.73
N CYS A 585 -20.47 -20.38 9.89
CA CYS A 585 -21.01 -21.55 9.22
C CYS A 585 -22.25 -21.17 8.41
N THR A 586 -22.32 -21.66 7.18
CA THR A 586 -23.42 -21.41 6.24
C THR A 586 -24.20 -22.69 5.97
N PHE A 587 -25.50 -22.51 5.76
CA PHE A 587 -26.45 -23.59 5.53
C PHE A 587 -27.19 -23.40 4.19
N PRO A 588 -27.61 -24.50 3.55
CA PRO A 588 -28.53 -24.47 2.40
C PRO A 588 -29.92 -23.93 2.76
N TYR A 589 -30.68 -23.51 1.73
CA TYR A 589 -32.07 -23.06 1.85
C TYR A 589 -32.96 -24.07 2.62
N LEU A 590 -33.90 -23.59 3.45
CA LEU A 590 -34.80 -24.38 4.33
C LEU A 590 -34.11 -25.08 5.53
N VAL A 591 -32.93 -24.62 5.91
CA VAL A 591 -32.33 -24.89 7.23
C VAL A 591 -32.34 -23.59 8.02
N GLU A 592 -33.02 -23.58 9.17
CA GLU A 592 -33.04 -22.43 10.08
C GLU A 592 -32.10 -22.69 11.25
N GLY A 593 -31.09 -21.86 11.41
CA GLY A 593 -30.09 -22.07 12.44
C GLY A 593 -29.11 -20.90 12.53
N GLY A 594 -28.34 -20.91 13.60
CA GLY A 594 -27.37 -19.88 13.92
C GLY A 594 -26.45 -20.35 15.04
N ILE A 595 -25.31 -19.70 15.17
CA ILE A 595 -24.37 -19.97 16.26
C ILE A 595 -25.00 -19.41 17.55
N PHE A 596 -25.38 -20.27 18.50
CA PHE A 596 -25.98 -19.81 19.76
C PHE A 596 -24.89 -19.44 20.77
N GLU A 597 -25.06 -18.28 21.39
CA GLU A 597 -24.12 -17.63 22.31
C GLU A 597 -23.72 -18.54 23.50
N LYS A 598 -22.53 -19.12 23.40
CA LYS A 598 -21.48 -19.00 24.44
C LYS A 598 -20.17 -18.37 23.91
N THR A 599 -20.19 -17.86 22.68
CA THR A 599 -19.06 -17.29 21.92
C THR A 599 -19.24 -15.78 21.67
N ARG A 600 -19.58 -15.02 22.71
CA ARG A 600 -19.13 -13.61 22.86
C ARG A 600 -17.72 -13.53 23.47
N LEU A 601 -17.01 -14.65 23.52
CA LEU A 601 -15.57 -14.68 23.73
C LEU A 601 -14.95 -14.81 22.35
N PHE A 602 -14.30 -13.74 21.93
CA PHE A 602 -13.34 -13.71 20.84
C PHE A 602 -12.09 -14.42 21.36
N PRO A 603 -11.97 -15.76 21.18
CA PRO A 603 -10.93 -16.50 21.86
C PRO A 603 -9.60 -16.12 21.23
N THR A 604 -8.63 -15.89 22.11
CA THR A 604 -7.22 -15.80 21.73
C THR A 604 -6.66 -17.21 21.86
N LEU A 605 -6.26 -17.81 20.74
CA LEU A 605 -5.65 -19.14 20.72
C LEU A 605 -4.14 -18.98 20.68
N MET A 606 -3.44 -19.34 21.76
CA MET A 606 -1.99 -19.46 21.70
C MET A 606 -1.60 -20.57 20.72
N LYS A 607 -0.31 -20.66 20.41
CA LYS A 607 0.21 -21.78 19.63
C LYS A 607 -0.25 -23.11 20.23
N ASP A 608 -0.75 -24.00 19.38
CA ASP A 608 -1.26 -25.32 19.71
C ASP A 608 -2.55 -25.39 20.55
N ASP A 609 -3.14 -24.26 20.92
CA ASP A 609 -4.44 -24.21 21.61
C ASP A 609 -5.61 -24.50 20.65
N SER A 610 -6.70 -25.03 21.23
CA SER A 610 -7.94 -25.31 20.53
C SER A 610 -9.15 -24.70 21.24
N VAL A 611 -10.16 -24.31 20.46
CA VAL A 611 -11.49 -23.92 20.96
C VAL A 611 -12.57 -24.73 20.25
N VAL A 612 -13.62 -25.06 20.97
CA VAL A 612 -14.79 -25.78 20.42
C VAL A 612 -15.95 -24.80 20.28
N PHE A 613 -16.42 -24.64 19.04
CA PHE A 613 -17.66 -23.95 18.71
C PHE A 613 -18.82 -24.96 18.65
N VAL A 614 -20.00 -24.52 19.09
CA VAL A 614 -21.24 -25.30 19.00
C VAL A 614 -22.16 -24.63 18.01
N VAL A 615 -22.53 -25.36 16.96
CA VAL A 615 -23.41 -24.92 15.88
C VAL A 615 -24.77 -25.58 16.07
N LEU A 616 -25.82 -24.76 16.20
CA LEU A 616 -27.19 -25.22 16.37
C LEU A 616 -28.03 -24.86 15.15
N PHE A 617 -28.72 -25.83 14.59
CA PHE A 617 -29.61 -25.59 13.46
C PHE A 617 -30.77 -26.57 13.43
N LYS A 618 -31.80 -26.22 12.67
CA LYS A 618 -33.03 -26.97 12.54
C LYS A 618 -33.35 -27.13 11.06
N VAL A 619 -33.55 -28.39 10.65
CA VAL A 619 -33.88 -28.73 9.27
C VAL A 619 -35.39 -28.63 9.09
N LYS A 620 -35.86 -27.78 8.18
CA LYS A 620 -37.30 -27.66 7.94
C LYS A 620 -37.88 -28.92 7.34
N TRP A 621 -39.16 -29.18 7.62
CA TRP A 621 -39.88 -30.31 7.06
C TRP A 621 -39.90 -30.30 5.52
N LEU A 622 -39.83 -29.12 4.90
CA LEU A 622 -39.75 -28.89 3.45
C LEU A 622 -38.37 -29.19 2.85
N TYR A 623 -37.34 -29.42 3.67
CA TYR A 623 -35.98 -29.69 3.21
C TYR A 623 -35.90 -31.09 2.56
N GLN A 624 -35.72 -31.11 1.24
CA GLN A 624 -35.92 -32.30 0.40
C GLN A 624 -34.69 -33.23 0.30
N PHE A 625 -33.57 -32.86 0.91
CA PHE A 625 -32.36 -33.68 0.93
C PHE A 625 -32.33 -34.58 2.17
N ASN A 626 -31.61 -35.70 2.06
CA ASN A 626 -31.37 -36.65 3.15
C ASN A 626 -30.04 -36.37 3.88
N GLN A 627 -29.36 -35.30 3.51
CA GLN A 627 -28.18 -34.78 4.19
C GLN A 627 -28.18 -33.25 4.06
N VAL A 628 -27.81 -32.56 5.13
CA VAL A 628 -27.57 -31.12 5.16
C VAL A 628 -26.07 -30.88 5.04
N ARG A 629 -25.67 -30.03 4.10
CA ARG A 629 -24.30 -29.55 4.00
C ARG A 629 -24.09 -28.41 5.00
N LEU A 630 -23.14 -28.57 5.92
CA LEU A 630 -22.64 -27.52 6.79
C LEU A 630 -21.28 -27.07 6.24
N SER A 631 -21.18 -25.84 5.77
CA SER A 631 -19.89 -25.26 5.35
C SER A 631 -19.41 -24.32 6.44
N CYS A 632 -18.26 -24.60 7.05
CA CYS A 632 -17.69 -23.78 8.11
C CYS A 632 -16.35 -23.19 7.67
N GLN A 633 -16.13 -21.92 8.04
CA GLN A 633 -14.90 -21.17 7.86
C GLN A 633 -14.44 -20.67 9.24
N ALA A 634 -13.27 -21.10 9.66
CA ALA A 634 -12.57 -20.52 10.80
C ALA A 634 -11.65 -19.41 10.29
N TYR A 635 -11.68 -18.22 10.87
CA TYR A 635 -10.85 -17.10 10.44
C TYR A 635 -10.59 -16.11 11.59
N GLU A 636 -9.56 -15.29 11.44
CA GLU A 636 -9.30 -14.12 12.30
C GLU A 636 -9.83 -12.85 11.62
N GLU A 637 -10.65 -12.05 12.31
CA GLU A 637 -11.36 -10.91 11.70
C GLU A 637 -10.44 -9.83 11.09
N GLN A 638 -9.21 -9.71 11.57
CA GLN A 638 -8.26 -8.66 11.17
C GLN A 638 -7.00 -9.19 10.48
N SER A 639 -6.93 -10.48 10.19
CA SER A 639 -5.76 -11.12 9.57
C SER A 639 -6.12 -11.69 8.22
N GLU A 640 -5.26 -11.44 7.24
CA GLU A 640 -5.35 -12.00 5.88
C GLU A 640 -4.67 -13.38 5.78
N TYR A 641 -4.09 -13.89 6.87
CA TYR A 641 -3.13 -15.00 6.82
C TYR A 641 -3.58 -16.27 7.54
N SER A 642 -4.72 -16.25 8.22
CA SER A 642 -5.13 -17.33 9.12
C SER A 642 -6.62 -17.66 9.01
N ASP A 643 -6.95 -18.44 7.99
CA ASP A 643 -8.26 -19.05 7.80
C ASP A 643 -8.16 -20.55 7.44
N ASP A 644 -9.26 -21.27 7.69
CA ASP A 644 -9.42 -22.66 7.27
C ASP A 644 -10.90 -22.96 6.99
N TYR A 645 -11.13 -23.90 6.08
CA TYR A 645 -12.45 -24.25 5.59
C TYR A 645 -12.70 -25.74 5.73
N ALA A 646 -13.88 -26.08 6.20
CA ALA A 646 -14.32 -27.47 6.30
C ALA A 646 -15.79 -27.62 5.94
N ILE A 647 -16.11 -28.74 5.28
CA ILE A 647 -17.48 -29.12 4.93
C ILE A 647 -17.83 -30.38 5.70
N PHE A 648 -18.98 -30.37 6.37
CA PHE A 648 -19.50 -31.51 7.10
C PHE A 648 -20.92 -31.82 6.63
N TYR A 649 -21.25 -33.10 6.47
CA TYR A 649 -22.58 -33.53 6.04
C TYR A 649 -23.33 -34.16 7.20
N VAL A 650 -24.51 -33.61 7.50
CA VAL A 650 -25.40 -34.09 8.56
C VAL A 650 -26.54 -34.89 7.95
N PRO A 651 -26.64 -36.21 8.17
CA PRO A 651 -27.74 -37.01 7.64
C PRO A 651 -29.08 -36.63 8.26
N THR A 652 -30.14 -36.60 7.47
CA THR A 652 -31.51 -36.29 7.91
C THR A 652 -32.46 -37.41 7.51
N GLU A 653 -33.55 -37.60 8.25
CA GLU A 653 -34.60 -38.58 7.89
C GLU A 653 -35.12 -38.35 6.46
N ASP A 654 -35.39 -39.42 5.70
CA ASP A 654 -35.80 -39.34 4.30
C ASP A 654 -37.15 -38.60 4.13
N TYR A 655 -37.27 -37.79 3.06
CA TYR A 655 -38.53 -37.15 2.66
C TYR A 655 -39.33 -38.14 1.82
N LEU A 656 -40.49 -38.57 2.32
CA LEU A 656 -41.38 -39.44 1.57
C LEU A 656 -42.63 -38.65 1.17
N GLU A 657 -42.63 -38.13 -0.05
CA GLU A 657 -43.86 -37.73 -0.72
C GLU A 657 -44.69 -39.00 -0.98
N MET A 658 -45.82 -39.13 -0.29
CA MET A 658 -46.80 -40.17 -0.59
C MET A 658 -47.82 -39.62 -1.57
N THR A 659 -48.20 -40.47 -2.53
CA THR A 659 -49.29 -40.22 -3.46
C THR A 659 -50.46 -41.07 -3.02
N ASP A 660 -51.64 -40.49 -2.85
CA ASP A 660 -52.83 -41.28 -2.61
C ASP A 660 -53.26 -42.04 -3.88
N SER A 661 -54.31 -42.86 -3.76
CA SER A 661 -54.87 -43.66 -4.86
C SER A 661 -55.44 -42.82 -6.01
N THR A 662 -55.48 -41.48 -5.88
CA THR A 662 -55.98 -40.55 -6.91
C THR A 662 -54.86 -39.75 -7.58
N GLY A 663 -53.61 -39.94 -7.18
CA GLY A 663 -52.48 -39.18 -7.70
C GLY A 663 -52.26 -37.83 -6.98
N GLN A 664 -53.00 -37.55 -5.91
CA GLN A 664 -52.84 -36.33 -5.13
C GLN A 664 -51.70 -36.52 -4.11
N ARG A 665 -50.77 -35.56 -4.08
CA ARG A 665 -49.59 -35.60 -3.19
C ARG A 665 -49.99 -35.12 -1.80
N TYR A 666 -49.63 -35.85 -0.76
CA TYR A 666 -49.80 -35.42 0.62
C TYR A 666 -48.62 -35.82 1.53
N VAL A 667 -48.52 -35.14 2.67
CA VAL A 667 -47.52 -35.38 3.72
C VAL A 667 -48.26 -35.96 4.94
N PRO A 668 -47.79 -37.05 5.57
CA PRO A 668 -48.42 -37.54 6.79
C PRO A 668 -48.08 -36.61 7.96
N ASN A 669 -49.08 -35.88 8.46
CA ASN A 669 -49.01 -35.28 9.79
C ASN A 669 -49.68 -36.21 10.80
N GLY A 670 -48.96 -36.57 11.86
CA GLY A 670 -49.47 -37.35 12.97
C GLY A 670 -50.57 -36.60 13.72
N ALA A 671 -51.83 -36.96 13.47
CA ALA A 671 -52.90 -37.00 14.46
C ALA A 671 -54.08 -37.78 13.87
N TRP A 672 -54.46 -38.87 14.55
CA TRP A 672 -55.56 -39.75 14.18
C TRP A 672 -56.90 -39.03 13.93
N ARG A 673 -57.62 -39.43 12.88
CA ARG A 673 -59.07 -39.62 12.95
C ARG A 673 -59.46 -40.98 12.36
N LYS A 674 -60.03 -41.82 13.23
CA LYS A 674 -60.71 -43.07 12.90
C LYS A 674 -61.77 -42.83 11.81
N GLY A 675 -61.82 -43.68 10.78
CA GLY A 675 -63.03 -43.78 9.95
C GLY A 675 -62.88 -44.49 8.61
N ARG A 676 -63.12 -45.81 8.64
CA ARG A 676 -63.72 -46.65 7.57
C ARG A 676 -62.91 -46.91 6.27
N GLY A 677 -62.26 -48.08 6.28
CA GLY A 677 -62.50 -49.16 5.30
C GLY A 677 -62.15 -48.89 3.83
N GLY A 678 -60.93 -49.26 3.43
CA GLY A 678 -60.54 -49.55 2.05
C GLY A 678 -59.46 -50.64 2.03
N PRO A 679 -59.40 -51.51 1.01
CA PRO A 679 -58.68 -52.78 1.06
C PRO A 679 -57.16 -52.59 1.16
N ARG A 680 -56.48 -53.54 1.81
CA ARG A 680 -55.02 -53.60 1.93
C ARG A 680 -54.39 -53.73 0.55
N ALA A 681 -53.39 -52.90 0.25
CA ALA A 681 -52.50 -53.07 -0.90
C ALA A 681 -51.53 -54.24 -0.64
N ALA A 682 -52.06 -55.47 -0.61
CA ALA A 682 -51.29 -56.71 -0.51
C ALA A 682 -51.25 -57.50 -1.83
N ASP A 683 -51.93 -57.05 -2.90
CA ASP A 683 -52.19 -57.90 -4.09
C ASP A 683 -51.54 -57.43 -5.40
N PHE A 684 -50.42 -56.69 -5.35
CA PHE A 684 -49.59 -56.48 -6.53
C PHE A 684 -48.11 -56.72 -6.21
N LYS A 685 -47.69 -57.98 -6.36
CA LYS A 685 -46.27 -58.35 -6.52
C LYS A 685 -45.97 -58.41 -8.02
N PRO A 686 -45.14 -57.53 -8.59
CA PRO A 686 -44.50 -57.80 -9.86
C PRO A 686 -43.63 -59.06 -9.73
N GLU A 687 -43.79 -60.02 -10.64
CA GLU A 687 -43.06 -61.31 -10.60
C GLU A 687 -41.55 -61.19 -10.93
N LYS A 688 -41.05 -59.99 -11.24
CA LYS A 688 -39.64 -59.76 -11.61
C LYS A 688 -39.08 -58.52 -10.91
N PRO A 689 -37.78 -58.50 -10.54
CA PRO A 689 -37.17 -57.33 -9.94
C PRO A 689 -37.17 -56.16 -10.93
N GLU A 690 -37.53 -54.96 -10.48
CA GLU A 690 -37.63 -53.76 -11.32
C GLU A 690 -36.66 -52.69 -10.82
N VAL A 691 -35.89 -52.08 -11.73
CA VAL A 691 -34.95 -50.99 -11.41
C VAL A 691 -35.44 -49.69 -12.03
N ARG A 692 -35.61 -48.64 -11.20
CA ARG A 692 -35.93 -47.28 -11.66
C ARG A 692 -34.84 -46.29 -11.27
N TRP A 693 -34.39 -45.50 -12.22
CA TRP A 693 -33.35 -44.48 -12.00
C TRP A 693 -33.92 -43.07 -11.90
N THR A 694 -33.24 -42.27 -11.08
CA THR A 694 -33.45 -40.83 -10.93
C THR A 694 -32.10 -40.13 -10.97
N PHE A 695 -32.01 -39.11 -11.81
CA PHE A 695 -30.82 -38.29 -11.95
C PHE A 695 -30.97 -37.01 -11.14
N VAL A 696 -29.90 -36.60 -10.45
CA VAL A 696 -29.89 -35.37 -9.66
C VAL A 696 -28.86 -34.43 -10.26
N LYS A 697 -29.32 -33.35 -10.89
CA LYS A 697 -28.46 -32.22 -11.29
C LYS A 697 -28.18 -31.37 -10.05
N ASN A 698 -26.93 -30.94 -9.88
CA ASN A 698 -26.50 -30.09 -8.76
C ASN A 698 -25.87 -28.80 -9.35
N GLU A 699 -26.69 -27.79 -9.60
CA GLU A 699 -26.27 -26.42 -9.94
C GLU A 699 -26.86 -25.49 -8.88
N ASP A 700 -26.05 -24.59 -8.31
CA ASP A 700 -26.46 -23.40 -7.55
C ASP A 700 -27.59 -23.55 -6.50
N GLY A 701 -27.72 -24.74 -5.90
CA GLY A 701 -28.72 -24.99 -4.86
C GLY A 701 -30.13 -25.37 -5.38
N ASP A 702 -30.34 -25.45 -6.69
CA ASP A 702 -31.62 -25.86 -7.30
C ASP A 702 -31.58 -27.32 -7.80
N ARG A 703 -32.46 -28.16 -7.24
CA ARG A 703 -32.48 -29.61 -7.52
C ARG A 703 -33.45 -29.95 -8.65
N LYS A 704 -32.93 -30.22 -9.86
CA LYS A 704 -33.73 -30.84 -10.94
C LYS A 704 -33.58 -32.36 -10.88
N ILE A 705 -34.72 -33.05 -10.69
CA ILE A 705 -34.81 -34.52 -10.67
C ILE A 705 -35.37 -34.99 -12.01
N TYR A 706 -34.56 -35.70 -12.78
CA TYR A 706 -34.99 -36.28 -14.06
C TYR A 706 -35.33 -37.76 -13.83
N LYS A 707 -36.57 -38.14 -14.16
CA LYS A 707 -37.07 -39.52 -14.10
C LYS A 707 -37.14 -40.05 -15.53
N ASP A 708 -36.40 -41.11 -15.82
CA ASP A 708 -36.61 -41.98 -16.99
C ASP A 708 -36.69 -41.27 -18.37
N LYS A 709 -35.95 -40.16 -18.55
CA LYS A 709 -35.85 -39.41 -19.81
C LYS A 709 -34.38 -39.24 -20.22
N ASN A 710 -34.07 -39.36 -21.51
CA ASN A 710 -32.76 -39.00 -22.07
C ASN A 710 -32.47 -37.52 -21.75
N MET A 711 -31.28 -37.23 -21.23
CA MET A 711 -30.83 -35.85 -21.06
C MET A 711 -30.21 -35.39 -22.38
N THR A 712 -31.01 -34.75 -23.23
CA THR A 712 -30.52 -34.09 -24.45
C THR A 712 -29.77 -32.79 -24.16
N GLU A 713 -29.74 -32.33 -22.90
CA GLU A 713 -29.04 -31.13 -22.47
C GLU A 713 -27.55 -31.42 -22.21
N THR A 714 -26.67 -30.56 -22.72
CA THR A 714 -25.24 -30.62 -22.42
C THR A 714 -24.99 -30.22 -20.96
N ILE A 715 -24.16 -30.99 -20.27
CA ILE A 715 -23.79 -30.81 -18.88
C ILE A 715 -22.34 -30.31 -18.82
N TYR A 716 -22.03 -29.41 -17.89
CA TYR A 716 -20.73 -28.71 -17.81
C TYR A 716 -19.92 -29.05 -16.55
N PHE A 717 -20.31 -30.10 -15.84
CA PHE A 717 -19.58 -30.64 -14.69
C PHE A 717 -19.08 -32.06 -15.00
N SER A 718 -17.85 -32.36 -14.61
CA SER A 718 -17.18 -33.62 -14.95
C SER A 718 -17.69 -34.84 -14.17
N HIS A 719 -18.62 -34.64 -13.23
CA HIS A 719 -18.94 -35.65 -12.21
C HIS A 719 -20.45 -35.69 -11.89
N LEU A 720 -21.06 -36.87 -12.01
CA LEU A 720 -22.50 -37.08 -11.89
C LEU A 720 -22.84 -38.07 -10.76
N LEU A 721 -23.96 -37.81 -10.07
CA LEU A 721 -24.56 -38.75 -9.12
C LEU A 721 -25.80 -39.45 -9.71
N LEU A 722 -25.72 -40.78 -9.80
CA LEU A 722 -26.79 -41.67 -10.24
C LEU A 722 -27.55 -42.20 -9.02
N ARG A 723 -28.89 -42.14 -8.99
CA ARG A 723 -29.69 -42.78 -7.93
C ARG A 723 -30.65 -43.82 -8.50
N ALA A 724 -30.62 -45.05 -8.01
CA ALA A 724 -31.60 -46.09 -8.35
C ALA A 724 -32.47 -46.46 -7.16
N LYS A 725 -33.67 -46.93 -7.50
CA LYS A 725 -34.51 -47.75 -6.65
C LYS A 725 -34.71 -49.10 -7.33
N VAL A 726 -34.26 -50.18 -6.68
CA VAL A 726 -34.52 -51.57 -7.04
C VAL A 726 -35.68 -52.06 -6.18
N MET A 727 -36.68 -52.69 -6.77
CA MET A 727 -37.86 -53.22 -6.09
C MET A 727 -37.99 -54.72 -6.37
N ASN A 728 -38.57 -55.47 -5.43
CA ASN A 728 -38.80 -56.93 -5.51
C ASN A 728 -37.51 -57.76 -5.70
N TYR A 729 -36.40 -57.36 -5.06
CA TYR A 729 -35.14 -58.10 -5.10
C TYR A 729 -35.07 -59.14 -3.97
N GLU A 730 -35.02 -60.43 -4.32
CA GLU A 730 -34.93 -61.54 -3.37
C GLU A 730 -33.46 -61.88 -3.07
N GLY A 731 -32.86 -61.19 -2.10
CA GLY A 731 -31.49 -61.46 -1.67
C GLY A 731 -30.80 -60.26 -1.02
N ALA A 732 -29.51 -60.40 -0.69
CA ALA A 732 -28.65 -59.31 -0.24
C ALA A 732 -27.96 -58.68 -1.46
N LEU A 733 -28.26 -57.41 -1.75
CA LEU A 733 -27.66 -56.68 -2.86
C LEU A 733 -26.35 -56.00 -2.42
N ASN A 734 -25.27 -56.23 -3.14
CA ASN A 734 -23.96 -55.63 -2.90
C ASN A 734 -23.42 -54.93 -4.15
N CYS A 735 -22.36 -54.12 -4.01
CA CYS A 735 -21.84 -53.33 -5.13
C CYS A 735 -21.27 -54.20 -6.26
N SER A 736 -20.78 -55.41 -5.98
CA SER A 736 -20.32 -56.35 -7.02
C SER A 736 -21.44 -56.89 -7.93
N ALA A 737 -22.70 -56.77 -7.52
CA ALA A 737 -23.86 -57.16 -8.33
C ALA A 737 -24.32 -56.06 -9.30
N ILE A 738 -23.64 -54.90 -9.31
CA ILE A 738 -23.96 -53.74 -10.15
C ILE A 738 -22.90 -53.64 -11.24
N LYS A 739 -23.31 -53.71 -12.50
CA LYS A 739 -22.45 -53.43 -13.66
C LYS A 739 -22.84 -52.09 -14.27
N LEU A 740 -21.88 -51.18 -14.34
CA LEU A 740 -22.03 -49.90 -15.02
C LEU A 740 -21.24 -49.96 -16.34
N THR A 741 -21.87 -49.56 -17.44
CA THR A 741 -21.18 -49.38 -18.72
C THR A 741 -21.33 -47.96 -19.21
N ASN A 742 -20.31 -47.43 -19.88
CA ASN A 742 -20.36 -46.19 -20.65
C ASN A 742 -19.99 -46.50 -22.10
N ARG A 743 -20.84 -46.14 -23.07
CA ARG A 743 -20.65 -46.48 -24.49
C ARG A 743 -20.37 -47.97 -24.69
N MET A 744 -21.12 -48.83 -23.98
CA MET A 744 -20.97 -50.29 -23.98
C MET A 744 -19.66 -50.86 -23.40
N LYS A 745 -18.77 -50.02 -22.83
CA LYS A 745 -17.58 -50.48 -22.08
C LYS A 745 -17.88 -50.48 -20.59
N GLU A 746 -17.51 -51.57 -19.90
CA GLU A 746 -17.64 -51.67 -18.45
C GLU A 746 -16.71 -50.66 -17.76
N ILE A 747 -17.25 -49.93 -16.79
CA ILE A 747 -16.53 -48.94 -15.99
C ILE A 747 -16.88 -49.12 -14.51
N GLU A 748 -15.94 -48.80 -13.64
CA GLU A 748 -16.19 -48.78 -12.20
C GLU A 748 -16.63 -47.38 -11.74
N PRO A 749 -17.67 -47.26 -10.90
CA PRO A 749 -18.04 -45.99 -10.28
C PRO A 749 -17.06 -45.62 -9.16
N ASP A 750 -16.75 -44.34 -8.98
CA ASP A 750 -15.86 -43.86 -7.91
C ASP A 750 -16.44 -44.10 -6.51
N THR A 751 -17.76 -44.15 -6.42
CA THR A 751 -18.46 -44.48 -5.17
C THR A 751 -19.70 -45.28 -5.50
N CYS A 752 -19.93 -46.36 -4.75
CA CYS A 752 -21.14 -47.16 -4.79
C CYS A 752 -21.69 -47.31 -3.37
N LEU A 753 -22.90 -46.79 -3.13
CA LEU A 753 -23.61 -46.93 -1.86
C LEU A 753 -24.94 -47.65 -2.09
N ILE A 754 -25.25 -48.62 -1.24
CA ILE A 754 -26.50 -49.39 -1.29
C ILE A 754 -27.19 -49.30 0.06
N PHE A 755 -28.47 -48.94 0.05
CA PHE A 755 -29.31 -48.84 1.22
C PHE A 755 -30.52 -49.77 1.05
N LYS A 756 -30.80 -50.61 2.04
CA LYS A 756 -32.01 -51.43 2.05
C LYS A 756 -33.17 -50.65 2.67
N ASP A 757 -34.34 -50.65 2.03
CA ASP A 757 -35.54 -50.03 2.61
C ASP A 757 -35.97 -50.81 3.86
N LYS A 758 -36.08 -50.11 5.00
CA LYS A 758 -36.47 -50.73 6.27
C LYS A 758 -37.94 -51.16 6.30
N ARG A 759 -38.78 -50.68 5.38
CA ARG A 759 -40.23 -50.95 5.34
C ARG A 759 -40.64 -51.94 4.27
N ASP A 760 -39.77 -52.22 3.31
CA ASP A 760 -39.97 -53.20 2.25
C ASP A 760 -38.67 -53.98 2.04
N ALA A 761 -38.65 -55.23 2.54
CA ALA A 761 -37.46 -56.07 2.52
C ALA A 761 -36.97 -56.43 1.10
N GLY A 762 -37.78 -56.21 0.06
CA GLY A 762 -37.42 -56.40 -1.34
C GLY A 762 -36.94 -55.12 -2.05
N THR A 763 -36.88 -53.97 -1.36
CA THR A 763 -36.50 -52.68 -1.98
C THR A 763 -35.10 -52.21 -1.54
N TYR A 764 -34.29 -51.78 -2.51
CA TYR A 764 -32.96 -51.21 -2.30
C TYR A 764 -32.82 -49.85 -3.02
N PHE A 765 -32.05 -48.94 -2.44
CA PHE A 765 -31.63 -47.69 -3.06
C PHE A 765 -30.14 -47.73 -3.34
N ILE A 766 -29.74 -47.36 -4.55
CA ILE A 766 -28.35 -47.36 -4.99
C ILE A 766 -27.95 -45.91 -5.31
N ILE A 767 -26.76 -45.49 -4.88
CA ILE A 767 -26.14 -44.23 -5.29
C ILE A 767 -24.79 -44.54 -5.93
N LEU A 768 -24.61 -44.13 -7.18
CA LEU A 768 -23.35 -44.25 -7.90
C LEU A 768 -22.78 -42.85 -8.18
N SER A 769 -21.47 -42.72 -8.06
CA SER A 769 -20.72 -41.53 -8.44
C SER A 769 -19.86 -41.84 -9.66
N ILE A 770 -19.96 -41.03 -10.72
CA ILE A 770 -19.32 -41.33 -12.02
C ILE A 770 -18.71 -40.09 -12.66
N TYR A 771 -17.50 -40.22 -13.22
CA TYR A 771 -16.92 -39.22 -14.10
C TYR A 771 -17.46 -39.31 -15.53
N LEU A 772 -17.76 -38.15 -16.12
CA LEU A 772 -18.18 -38.03 -17.51
C LEU A 772 -16.95 -37.99 -18.43
N SER A 773 -16.95 -38.82 -19.47
CA SER A 773 -16.02 -38.67 -20.59
C SER A 773 -16.45 -37.48 -21.47
N GLN A 774 -15.52 -36.79 -22.13
CA GLN A 774 -15.86 -35.68 -23.00
C GLN A 774 -16.80 -36.12 -24.14
N GLU A 775 -17.71 -35.23 -24.53
CA GLU A 775 -18.78 -35.45 -25.51
C GLU A 775 -19.89 -36.40 -25.00
N TYR A 776 -20.44 -37.23 -25.89
CA TYR A 776 -21.60 -38.08 -25.64
C TYR A 776 -21.26 -39.25 -24.72
N ASN A 777 -21.85 -39.33 -23.55
CA ASN A 777 -21.77 -40.48 -22.66
C ASN A 777 -23.05 -41.28 -22.79
N GLU A 778 -22.95 -42.61 -22.76
CA GLU A 778 -24.11 -43.51 -22.78
C GLU A 778 -23.99 -44.48 -21.61
N PHE A 779 -24.56 -44.12 -20.46
CA PHE A 779 -24.49 -44.96 -19.27
C PHE A 779 -25.60 -46.01 -19.26
N ARG A 780 -25.25 -47.27 -19.05
CA ARG A 780 -26.22 -48.34 -18.73
C ARG A 780 -25.83 -48.97 -17.41
N VAL A 781 -26.82 -49.24 -16.57
CA VAL A 781 -26.60 -49.99 -15.34
C VAL A 781 -27.37 -51.30 -15.42
N ALA A 782 -26.68 -52.40 -15.16
CA ALA A 782 -27.28 -53.70 -14.98
C ALA A 782 -27.17 -54.08 -13.51
N VAL A 783 -28.29 -54.51 -12.94
CA VAL A 783 -28.29 -55.15 -11.63
C VAL A 783 -28.56 -56.63 -11.86
N GLN A 784 -27.68 -57.49 -11.34
CA GLN A 784 -27.79 -58.94 -11.48
C GLN A 784 -29.23 -59.40 -11.16
N GLU A 785 -29.85 -60.21 -12.03
CA GLU A 785 -31.25 -60.71 -11.91
C GLU A 785 -32.40 -59.68 -12.07
N ALA A 786 -32.11 -58.37 -12.06
CA ALA A 786 -33.11 -57.29 -12.18
C ALA A 786 -33.15 -56.59 -13.56
N GLY A 787 -32.29 -57.00 -14.48
CA GLY A 787 -32.24 -56.51 -15.87
C GLY A 787 -31.29 -55.31 -16.08
N ILE A 788 -31.19 -54.91 -17.36
CA ILE A 788 -30.38 -53.76 -17.82
C ILE A 788 -31.29 -52.57 -18.02
N THR A 789 -30.87 -51.39 -17.58
CA THR A 789 -31.69 -50.18 -17.68
C THR A 789 -31.62 -49.55 -19.06
N LYS A 790 -32.56 -48.65 -19.36
CA LYS A 790 -32.46 -47.80 -20.55
C LYS A 790 -31.15 -47.01 -20.54
N PRO A 791 -30.53 -46.77 -21.70
CA PRO A 791 -29.31 -45.97 -21.79
C PRO A 791 -29.58 -44.53 -21.39
N LEU A 792 -28.72 -43.99 -20.53
CA LEU A 792 -28.66 -42.58 -20.19
C LEU A 792 -27.64 -41.90 -21.09
N GLU A 793 -28.15 -41.08 -21.98
CA GLU A 793 -27.36 -40.26 -22.88
C GLU A 793 -27.06 -38.91 -22.22
N ILE A 794 -25.79 -38.51 -22.16
CA ILE A 794 -25.34 -37.22 -21.61
C ILE A 794 -24.24 -36.63 -22.48
N ASN A 795 -24.47 -35.44 -23.02
CA ASN A 795 -23.39 -34.68 -23.63
C ASN A 795 -22.66 -33.89 -22.54
N TYR A 796 -21.35 -34.10 -22.38
CA TYR A 796 -20.50 -33.33 -21.47
C TYR A 796 -19.56 -32.40 -22.28
N GLY A 797 -19.50 -31.11 -21.92
CA GLY A 797 -18.62 -30.12 -22.55
C GLY A 797 -18.02 -29.13 -21.55
N LEU A 798 -16.80 -28.65 -21.80
CA LEU A 798 -16.20 -27.53 -21.05
C LEU A 798 -16.67 -26.18 -21.64
N PRO A 799 -16.63 -25.06 -20.90
CA PRO A 799 -16.95 -23.74 -21.47
C PRO A 799 -15.93 -23.30 -22.52
N ASP A 800 -16.34 -22.44 -23.45
CA ASP A 800 -15.41 -21.79 -24.38
C ASP A 800 -14.85 -20.50 -23.74
N LEU A 801 -13.60 -20.14 -24.05
CA LEU A 801 -13.00 -18.85 -23.70
C LEU A 801 -12.89 -17.97 -24.95
N HIS A 802 -13.53 -16.81 -24.92
CA HIS A 802 -13.48 -15.79 -25.97
C HIS A 802 -12.53 -14.68 -25.52
N VAL A 803 -11.37 -14.60 -26.14
CA VAL A 803 -10.35 -13.58 -25.87
C VAL A 803 -10.41 -12.51 -26.94
N PHE A 804 -10.78 -11.30 -26.53
CA PHE A 804 -10.70 -10.10 -27.34
C PHE A 804 -9.47 -9.30 -26.90
N SER A 805 -8.43 -9.23 -27.74
CA SER A 805 -7.16 -8.60 -27.41
C SER A 805 -6.92 -7.40 -28.32
N ILE A 806 -6.91 -6.19 -27.76
CA ILE A 806 -6.82 -4.93 -28.50
C ILE A 806 -5.51 -4.24 -28.17
N GLY A 807 -4.68 -3.96 -29.18
CA GLY A 807 -3.41 -3.24 -29.05
C GLY A 807 -3.36 -2.04 -29.98
N ILE A 808 -3.55 -0.83 -29.46
CA ILE A 808 -3.74 0.38 -30.29
C ILE A 808 -2.39 1.00 -30.63
N ASP A 809 -2.00 0.95 -31.91
CA ASP A 809 -0.78 1.61 -32.42
C ASP A 809 -0.99 3.12 -32.65
N ALA A 810 -1.17 3.85 -31.56
CA ALA A 810 -1.19 5.31 -31.54
C ALA A 810 0.23 5.90 -31.35
N ASN A 811 1.22 5.37 -32.09
CA ASN A 811 2.67 5.55 -31.86
C ASN A 811 3.16 4.83 -30.60
N LEU A 812 2.55 3.68 -30.30
CA LEU A 812 2.84 2.84 -29.13
C LEU A 812 2.99 1.39 -29.59
N THR A 813 4.12 1.06 -30.21
CA THR A 813 4.39 -0.29 -30.76
C THR A 813 4.35 -1.39 -29.70
N ALA A 814 4.67 -1.07 -28.45
CA ALA A 814 4.54 -1.98 -27.32
C ALA A 814 3.10 -2.48 -27.12
N ALA A 815 2.07 -1.66 -27.41
CA ALA A 815 0.66 -2.05 -27.26
C ALA A 815 0.24 -3.15 -28.25
N VAL A 816 0.76 -3.10 -29.47
CA VAL A 816 0.55 -4.13 -30.51
C VAL A 816 1.11 -5.47 -30.03
N ARG A 817 2.38 -5.46 -29.58
CA ARG A 817 3.06 -6.65 -29.09
C ARG A 817 2.40 -7.24 -27.85
N ASP A 818 2.02 -6.38 -26.90
CA ASP A 818 1.30 -6.76 -25.70
C ASP A 818 0.03 -7.57 -26.03
N ALA A 819 -0.78 -7.06 -26.97
CA ALA A 819 -2.02 -7.72 -27.38
C ALA A 819 -1.78 -9.08 -28.04
N GLU A 820 -0.73 -9.21 -28.85
CA GLU A 820 -0.32 -10.48 -29.48
C GLU A 820 0.13 -11.51 -28.45
N GLU A 821 0.98 -11.12 -27.50
CA GLU A 821 1.52 -12.03 -26.48
C GLU A 821 0.43 -12.54 -25.52
N VAL A 822 -0.49 -11.66 -25.09
CA VAL A 822 -1.63 -12.06 -24.27
C VAL A 822 -2.53 -13.05 -25.01
N ALA A 823 -2.91 -12.74 -26.25
CA ALA A 823 -3.73 -13.65 -27.05
C ALA A 823 -3.03 -15.00 -27.27
N ALA A 824 -1.73 -15.00 -27.56
CA ALA A 824 -0.95 -16.22 -27.77
C ALA A 824 -0.86 -17.09 -26.50
N VAL A 825 -0.69 -16.49 -25.32
CA VAL A 825 -0.65 -17.23 -24.04
C VAL A 825 -1.97 -17.93 -23.76
N PHE A 826 -3.10 -17.25 -23.95
CA PHE A 826 -4.42 -17.88 -23.78
C PHE A 826 -4.71 -18.92 -24.87
N LYS A 827 -4.31 -18.70 -26.12
CA LYS A 827 -4.48 -19.70 -27.19
C LYS A 827 -3.75 -21.00 -26.89
N LYS A 828 -2.56 -20.93 -26.28
CA LYS A 828 -1.81 -22.12 -25.81
C LYS A 828 -2.53 -22.91 -24.71
N MET A 829 -3.56 -22.35 -24.09
CA MET A 829 -4.39 -23.04 -23.09
C MET A 829 -5.44 -23.96 -23.72
N GLU A 830 -5.60 -24.01 -25.04
CA GLU A 830 -6.44 -25.00 -25.73
C GLU A 830 -5.78 -26.39 -25.71
N LYS A 831 -5.94 -27.15 -24.60
CA LYS A 831 -5.32 -28.47 -24.37
C LYS A 831 -6.28 -29.49 -23.72
N PRO A 832 -6.03 -30.81 -23.83
CA PRO A 832 -6.90 -31.89 -23.30
C PRO A 832 -7.11 -31.94 -21.77
N ARG A 833 -6.51 -31.02 -21.00
CA ARG A 833 -6.66 -30.85 -19.54
C ARG A 833 -6.87 -29.39 -19.13
N SER A 834 -7.36 -28.56 -20.05
CA SER A 834 -7.66 -27.15 -19.82
C SER A 834 -9.00 -26.93 -19.10
N LEU A 835 -9.21 -25.73 -18.58
CA LEU A 835 -10.52 -25.26 -18.10
C LEU A 835 -11.51 -25.03 -19.25
N PHE A 836 -11.00 -24.84 -20.47
CA PHE A 836 -11.80 -24.44 -21.62
C PHE A 836 -11.78 -25.51 -22.71
N TRP A 837 -12.93 -25.71 -23.35
CA TRP A 837 -13.06 -26.59 -24.52
C TRP A 837 -12.31 -26.01 -25.72
N LYS A 838 -12.63 -24.77 -26.06
CA LYS A 838 -12.01 -23.99 -27.13
C LYS A 838 -11.56 -22.63 -26.60
N VAL A 839 -10.47 -22.12 -27.13
CA VAL A 839 -10.04 -20.73 -26.90
C VAL A 839 -10.10 -19.98 -28.23
N ASP A 840 -11.09 -19.11 -28.38
CA ASP A 840 -11.24 -18.25 -29.54
C ASP A 840 -10.59 -16.90 -29.28
N THR A 841 -9.59 -16.56 -30.09
CA THR A 841 -8.83 -15.31 -29.96
C THR A 841 -9.13 -14.39 -31.13
N THR A 842 -9.61 -13.17 -30.84
CA THR A 842 -9.72 -12.08 -31.80
C THR A 842 -8.73 -11.00 -31.41
N ILE A 843 -7.79 -10.68 -32.29
CA ILE A 843 -6.73 -9.70 -32.07
C ILE A 843 -7.00 -8.49 -32.95
N LEU A 844 -7.00 -7.29 -32.36
CA LEU A 844 -7.11 -6.02 -33.06
C LEU A 844 -5.85 -5.21 -32.79
N ASN A 845 -4.95 -5.18 -33.76
CA ASN A 845 -3.65 -4.56 -33.58
C ASN A 845 -3.06 -3.93 -34.87
N SER A 846 -3.79 -3.98 -35.98
CA SER A 846 -3.43 -3.25 -37.20
C SER A 846 -3.80 -1.76 -37.10
N LYS A 847 -3.17 -0.93 -37.92
CA LYS A 847 -3.41 0.51 -37.94
C LYS A 847 -4.83 0.85 -38.40
N GLU A 848 -5.40 0.04 -39.29
CA GLU A 848 -6.75 0.22 -39.83
C GLU A 848 -7.83 -0.19 -38.82
N GLU A 849 -7.63 -1.32 -38.13
CA GLU A 849 -8.61 -1.89 -37.17
C GLU A 849 -8.67 -1.13 -35.83
N THR A 850 -7.61 -0.40 -35.48
CA THR A 850 -7.49 0.32 -34.20
C THR A 850 -7.78 1.83 -34.32
N THR A 851 -8.35 2.25 -35.45
CA THR A 851 -8.96 3.59 -35.61
C THR A 851 -10.28 3.70 -34.84
N TYR A 852 -10.81 4.93 -34.71
CA TYR A 852 -12.15 5.15 -34.13
C TYR A 852 -13.24 4.36 -34.87
N GLU A 853 -13.17 4.29 -36.21
CA GLU A 853 -14.10 3.52 -37.03
C GLU A 853 -13.88 2.01 -36.88
N GLY A 854 -12.63 1.57 -36.86
CA GLY A 854 -12.26 0.16 -36.64
C GLY A 854 -12.75 -0.38 -35.29
N LEU A 855 -12.56 0.37 -34.20
CA LEU A 855 -13.11 -0.01 -32.89
C LEU A 855 -14.64 0.00 -32.86
N ASN A 856 -15.29 0.89 -33.62
CA ASN A 856 -16.74 0.88 -33.76
C ASN A 856 -17.24 -0.34 -34.54
N ASP A 857 -16.55 -0.72 -35.61
CA ASP A 857 -16.88 -1.89 -36.40
C ASP A 857 -16.63 -3.19 -35.63
N PHE A 858 -15.60 -3.23 -34.81
CA PHE A 858 -15.37 -4.27 -33.81
C PHE A 858 -16.49 -4.33 -32.77
N THR A 859 -16.86 -3.20 -32.20
CA THR A 859 -17.95 -3.11 -31.21
C THR A 859 -19.29 -3.55 -31.82
N LYS A 860 -19.49 -3.34 -33.13
CA LYS A 860 -20.60 -3.91 -33.92
C LYS A 860 -20.42 -5.41 -34.18
N SER A 861 -19.21 -5.91 -34.41
CA SER A 861 -18.95 -7.34 -34.65
C SER A 861 -19.21 -8.17 -33.39
N ILE A 862 -18.77 -7.70 -32.21
CA ILE A 862 -19.15 -8.31 -30.92
C ILE A 862 -20.68 -8.43 -30.83
N TRP A 863 -21.40 -7.38 -31.23
CA TRP A 863 -22.87 -7.41 -31.24
C TRP A 863 -23.45 -8.43 -32.24
N LYS A 864 -22.80 -8.69 -33.37
CA LYS A 864 -23.19 -9.76 -34.31
C LYS A 864 -22.94 -11.14 -33.72
N ASP A 865 -21.80 -11.35 -33.06
CA ASP A 865 -21.44 -12.60 -32.39
C ASP A 865 -22.42 -12.92 -31.24
N ILE A 866 -22.95 -11.88 -30.57
CA ILE A 866 -24.00 -11.99 -29.54
C ILE A 866 -25.38 -12.37 -30.12
N ASN A 867 -25.73 -11.92 -31.34
CA ASN A 867 -27.10 -11.97 -31.87
C ASN A 867 -27.33 -13.00 -32.99
N LYS A 868 -26.54 -14.08 -33.05
CA LYS A 868 -26.76 -15.28 -33.91
C LYS A 868 -26.71 -15.03 -35.42
N VAL A 869 -25.57 -14.59 -35.97
CA VAL A 869 -25.36 -14.52 -37.44
C VAL A 869 -24.48 -15.67 -37.97
N GLU A 870 -23.58 -16.23 -37.16
CA GLU A 870 -22.74 -17.40 -37.51
C GLU A 870 -22.72 -18.42 -36.36
N GLU A 871 -23.12 -19.68 -36.62
CA GLU A 871 -23.23 -20.73 -35.59
C GLU A 871 -21.90 -21.12 -34.90
N SER A 872 -20.76 -20.86 -35.54
CA SER A 872 -19.42 -21.26 -35.06
C SER A 872 -18.78 -20.28 -34.07
N LYS A 873 -19.38 -19.11 -33.81
CA LYS A 873 -18.87 -18.04 -32.93
C LYS A 873 -19.86 -17.58 -31.85
N ILE A 874 -20.92 -18.35 -31.61
CA ILE A 874 -21.94 -18.00 -30.61
C ILE A 874 -21.34 -18.08 -29.21
N ILE A 875 -21.33 -16.95 -28.50
CA ILE A 875 -21.02 -16.89 -27.05
C ILE A 875 -22.21 -17.47 -26.28
N LYS A 876 -21.96 -18.52 -25.49
CA LYS A 876 -22.99 -19.25 -24.74
C LYS A 876 -23.02 -18.82 -23.26
N PRO A 877 -24.14 -19.04 -22.54
CA PRO A 877 -24.31 -18.67 -21.12
C PRO A 877 -23.20 -19.16 -20.18
N GLN A 878 -22.53 -20.26 -20.51
CA GLN A 878 -21.45 -20.84 -19.71
C GLN A 878 -20.05 -20.31 -20.08
N ASP A 879 -19.91 -19.59 -21.19
CA ASP A 879 -18.61 -19.21 -21.73
C ASP A 879 -17.96 -18.07 -20.94
N TYR A 880 -16.66 -17.88 -21.15
CA TYR A 880 -15.87 -16.84 -20.49
C TYR A 880 -15.46 -15.81 -21.53
N ILE A 881 -15.46 -14.55 -21.14
CA ILE A 881 -14.94 -13.46 -21.95
C ILE A 881 -13.73 -12.84 -21.25
N LEU A 882 -12.62 -12.74 -21.97
CA LEU A 882 -11.45 -11.96 -21.58
C LEU A 882 -11.30 -10.80 -22.56
N LEU A 883 -11.49 -9.57 -22.10
CA LEU A 883 -11.13 -8.38 -22.85
C LEU A 883 -9.79 -7.86 -22.35
N TYR A 884 -8.77 -7.93 -23.20
CA TYR A 884 -7.48 -7.30 -22.99
C TYR A 884 -7.37 -6.04 -23.86
N CYS A 885 -6.92 -4.92 -23.28
CA CYS A 885 -6.70 -3.70 -24.03
C CYS A 885 -5.39 -3.02 -23.61
N SER A 886 -4.50 -2.72 -24.56
CA SER A 886 -3.30 -1.92 -24.36
C SER A 886 -3.36 -0.66 -25.25
N SER A 887 -3.23 0.53 -24.64
CA SER A 887 -3.19 1.80 -25.38
C SER A 887 -2.65 2.95 -24.53
N HIS A 888 -2.47 4.11 -25.16
CA HIS A 888 -2.51 5.37 -24.40
C HIS A 888 -3.91 5.57 -23.82
N GLY A 889 -4.00 5.95 -22.54
CA GLY A 889 -5.25 6.22 -21.85
C GLY A 889 -5.30 7.64 -21.34
N GLN A 890 -6.50 8.21 -21.27
CA GLN A 890 -6.73 9.49 -20.63
C GLN A 890 -8.06 9.51 -19.87
N ARG A 891 -8.10 10.32 -18.82
CA ARG A 891 -9.30 10.63 -18.06
C ARG A 891 -9.83 12.01 -18.43
N SER A 892 -11.10 12.11 -18.76
CA SER A 892 -11.77 13.38 -19.01
C SER A 892 -11.98 14.19 -17.71
N ARG A 893 -12.27 15.49 -17.84
CA ARG A 893 -12.59 16.36 -16.69
C ARG A 893 -13.82 15.89 -15.90
N GLU A 894 -14.71 15.12 -16.53
CA GLU A 894 -15.92 14.57 -15.91
C GLU A 894 -15.69 13.15 -15.34
N GLY A 895 -14.47 12.61 -15.44
CA GLY A 895 -14.09 11.32 -14.90
C GLY A 895 -14.26 10.13 -15.84
N TYR A 896 -14.56 10.34 -17.12
CA TYR A 896 -14.66 9.26 -18.10
C TYR A 896 -13.27 8.79 -18.55
N PHE A 897 -13.08 7.47 -18.61
CA PHE A 897 -11.86 6.86 -19.12
C PHE A 897 -11.98 6.64 -20.64
N SER A 898 -10.98 7.08 -21.39
CA SER A 898 -10.94 6.92 -22.85
C SER A 898 -9.60 6.35 -23.30
N LEU A 899 -9.68 5.49 -24.32
CA LEU A 899 -8.52 5.00 -25.08
C LEU A 899 -8.18 6.05 -26.13
N LEU A 900 -6.90 6.34 -26.36
CA LEU A 900 -6.50 7.21 -27.47
C LEU A 900 -6.31 6.37 -28.74
N VAL A 901 -7.09 6.67 -29.77
CA VAL A 901 -7.05 6.03 -31.09
C VAL A 901 -6.57 7.00 -32.15
N LYS A 902 -6.01 6.50 -33.25
CA LYS A 902 -5.65 7.33 -34.40
C LYS A 902 -6.91 7.79 -35.17
N VAL A 903 -6.82 9.00 -35.72
CA VAL A 903 -7.78 9.51 -36.71
C VAL A 903 -7.35 8.98 -38.08
N ALA A 904 -8.26 8.31 -38.80
CA ALA A 904 -7.95 7.55 -40.02
C ALA A 904 -7.26 8.35 -41.14
N GLU A 905 -7.40 9.69 -41.15
CA GLU A 905 -6.88 10.57 -42.20
C GLU A 905 -5.55 11.29 -41.84
N GLU A 906 -5.07 11.21 -40.59
CA GLU A 906 -3.89 11.96 -40.12
C GLU A 906 -2.99 11.14 -39.17
N ASP A 907 -1.80 10.74 -39.65
CA ASP A 907 -0.89 9.79 -38.98
C ASP A 907 -0.39 10.20 -37.58
N ASN A 908 -0.51 11.47 -37.20
CA ASN A 908 0.01 12.04 -35.94
C ASN A 908 -1.08 12.54 -34.98
N MET A 909 -2.36 12.46 -35.35
CA MET A 909 -3.45 12.94 -34.52
C MET A 909 -4.18 11.77 -33.84
N THR A 910 -4.38 11.90 -32.52
CA THR A 910 -5.14 10.94 -31.73
C THR A 910 -6.42 11.58 -31.21
N THR A 911 -7.47 10.77 -31.08
CA THR A 911 -8.77 11.18 -30.53
C THR A 911 -9.19 10.22 -29.41
N PRO A 912 -9.85 10.70 -28.34
CA PRO A 912 -10.46 9.82 -27.34
C PRO A 912 -11.55 8.93 -27.95
N TYR A 913 -11.47 7.65 -27.65
CA TYR A 913 -12.55 6.67 -27.79
C TYR A 913 -13.05 6.30 -26.40
N ASP A 914 -14.34 6.52 -26.12
CA ASP A 914 -14.92 6.23 -24.81
C ASP A 914 -14.96 4.71 -24.56
N PHE A 915 -14.29 4.27 -23.50
CA PHE A 915 -14.22 2.83 -23.16
C PHE A 915 -15.60 2.26 -22.80
N ASP A 916 -16.53 3.11 -22.36
CA ASP A 916 -17.91 2.71 -22.07
C ASP A 916 -18.63 2.19 -23.34
N GLU A 917 -18.22 2.55 -24.56
CA GLU A 917 -18.81 2.03 -25.81
C GLU A 917 -18.61 0.51 -25.96
N ILE A 918 -17.39 0.02 -25.68
CA ILE A 918 -17.06 -1.42 -25.72
C ILE A 918 -17.75 -2.14 -24.57
N LEU A 919 -17.65 -1.58 -23.35
CA LEU A 919 -18.20 -2.18 -22.14
C LEU A 919 -19.73 -2.37 -22.24
N ASN A 920 -20.42 -1.40 -22.82
CA ASN A 920 -21.87 -1.44 -23.01
C ASN A 920 -22.35 -2.54 -23.98
N LYS A 921 -21.47 -3.07 -24.83
CA LYS A 921 -21.78 -4.22 -25.70
C LYS A 921 -21.43 -5.53 -25.03
N ILE A 922 -20.25 -5.64 -24.42
CA ILE A 922 -19.80 -6.87 -23.75
C ILE A 922 -20.74 -7.24 -22.60
N LYS A 923 -21.28 -6.26 -21.86
CA LYS A 923 -22.25 -6.53 -20.78
C LYS A 923 -23.58 -7.13 -21.25
N LYS A 924 -23.90 -7.03 -22.55
CA LYS A 924 -25.13 -7.58 -23.14
C LYS A 924 -24.94 -9.02 -23.63
N THR A 925 -23.72 -9.55 -23.52
CA THR A 925 -23.47 -10.97 -23.75
C THR A 925 -24.23 -11.78 -22.70
N ASN A 926 -24.53 -13.03 -23.01
CA ASN A 926 -25.09 -13.98 -22.06
C ASN A 926 -24.00 -15.01 -21.82
N CYS A 927 -23.09 -14.74 -20.89
CA CYS A 927 -21.93 -15.57 -20.58
C CYS A 927 -21.77 -15.74 -19.07
N GLN A 928 -20.88 -16.62 -18.60
CA GLN A 928 -20.77 -16.89 -17.16
C GLN A 928 -19.91 -15.82 -16.47
N ARG A 929 -18.83 -15.42 -17.14
CA ARG A 929 -17.80 -14.57 -16.53
C ARG A 929 -17.14 -13.64 -17.53
N ILE A 930 -16.91 -12.40 -17.10
CA ILE A 930 -16.23 -11.34 -17.87
C ILE A 930 -15.00 -10.88 -17.08
N ILE A 931 -13.82 -11.00 -17.69
CA ILE A 931 -12.54 -10.55 -17.15
C ILE A 931 -12.04 -9.41 -18.02
N LEU A 932 -11.84 -8.24 -17.43
CA LEU A 932 -11.30 -7.06 -18.10
C LEU A 932 -9.87 -6.81 -17.63
N VAL A 933 -8.95 -6.70 -18.58
CA VAL A 933 -7.54 -6.39 -18.34
C VAL A 933 -7.20 -5.16 -19.18
N VAL A 934 -7.02 -4.01 -18.52
CA VAL A 934 -6.83 -2.71 -19.20
C VAL A 934 -5.45 -2.15 -18.87
N ASP A 935 -4.55 -2.20 -19.84
CA ASP A 935 -3.24 -1.58 -19.80
C ASP A 935 -3.22 -0.20 -20.47
N ALA A 936 -3.49 0.82 -19.67
CA ALA A 936 -3.45 2.19 -20.13
C ALA A 936 -3.21 3.15 -18.97
N CYS A 937 -2.74 4.35 -19.28
CA CYS A 937 -2.59 5.42 -18.29
C CYS A 937 -3.95 5.80 -17.71
N GLN A 938 -4.02 6.01 -16.40
CA GLN A 938 -5.23 6.39 -15.65
C GLN A 938 -6.37 5.37 -15.75
N SER A 939 -6.07 4.12 -16.11
CA SER A 939 -7.06 3.05 -16.29
C SER A 939 -7.86 2.72 -15.03
N GLY A 940 -7.32 2.96 -13.83
CA GLY A 940 -8.08 2.86 -12.58
C GLY A 940 -9.26 3.84 -12.45
N SER A 941 -9.40 4.81 -13.36
CA SER A 941 -10.56 5.72 -13.40
C SER A 941 -11.84 5.07 -13.92
N ILE A 942 -11.76 3.87 -14.52
CA ILE A 942 -12.94 3.09 -14.95
C ILE A 942 -13.95 2.87 -13.80
N GLU A 943 -13.51 2.82 -12.52
CA GLU A 943 -14.39 2.68 -11.36
C GLU A 943 -14.89 4.00 -10.75
N LEU A 944 -14.17 5.11 -10.92
CA LEU A 944 -14.37 6.35 -10.16
C LEU A 944 -15.14 7.40 -10.98
N LYS A 945 -16.47 7.49 -10.82
CA LYS A 945 -17.26 8.63 -11.34
C LYS A 945 -17.43 9.73 -10.29
N GLU A 946 -17.27 10.98 -10.72
CA GLU A 946 -17.42 12.18 -9.88
C GLU A 946 -18.86 12.73 -10.01
N LYS A 947 -19.53 13.06 -8.90
CA LYS A 947 -20.67 13.98 -8.90
C LYS A 947 -20.27 15.21 -8.08
N ALA A 948 -20.67 16.39 -8.57
CA ALA A 948 -20.42 17.67 -7.91
C ALA A 948 -20.89 17.64 -6.44
N GLY A 949 -19.92 17.68 -5.50
CA GLY A 949 -20.18 17.66 -4.07
C GLY A 949 -19.50 16.51 -3.30
N GLY A 950 -18.18 16.41 -3.39
CA GLY A 950 -17.38 15.54 -2.52
C GLY A 950 -17.33 14.06 -2.91
N TYR A 951 -16.19 13.43 -2.63
CA TYR A 951 -15.93 12.02 -2.91
C TYR A 951 -16.90 11.11 -2.14
N LYS A 952 -17.97 10.67 -2.81
CA LYS A 952 -18.62 9.39 -2.51
C LYS A 952 -18.28 8.43 -3.63
N ALA A 953 -17.87 7.22 -3.28
CA ALA A 953 -17.81 6.10 -4.20
C ALA A 953 -19.23 5.79 -4.71
N ASN A 954 -19.69 6.51 -5.73
CA ASN A 954 -20.76 6.04 -6.61
C ASN A 954 -20.09 5.18 -7.67
N SER A 955 -19.76 3.99 -7.23
CA SER A 955 -19.26 2.84 -7.95
C SER A 955 -20.17 2.48 -9.11
N PHE A 956 -19.70 2.68 -10.33
CA PHE A 956 -20.33 2.09 -11.52
C PHE A 956 -20.36 0.55 -11.43
N LEU A 957 -19.47 -0.03 -10.61
CA LEU A 957 -19.39 -1.46 -10.30
C LEU A 957 -20.35 -1.94 -9.19
N TYR A 958 -20.95 -1.07 -8.34
CA TYR A 958 -21.89 -1.56 -7.30
C TYR A 958 -23.22 -2.08 -7.87
N PRO A 959 -23.85 -1.45 -8.88
CA PRO A 959 -25.01 -2.05 -9.54
C PRO A 959 -24.65 -3.33 -10.31
N ILE A 960 -23.39 -3.47 -10.75
CA ILE A 960 -22.91 -4.63 -11.52
C ILE A 960 -22.64 -5.83 -10.61
N LEU A 961 -22.08 -5.61 -9.41
CA LEU A 961 -21.88 -6.67 -8.40
C LEU A 961 -23.17 -7.01 -7.62
N GLY A 962 -24.18 -6.14 -7.66
CA GLY A 962 -25.43 -6.29 -6.91
C GLY A 962 -26.64 -6.84 -7.69
N ASP A 963 -26.65 -6.76 -9.02
CA ASP A 963 -27.87 -7.02 -9.81
C ASP A 963 -27.63 -7.71 -11.18
N SER A 964 -26.42 -8.25 -11.45
CA SER A 964 -26.10 -8.84 -12.76
C SER A 964 -26.04 -10.37 -12.75
N THR A 965 -26.43 -10.97 -13.87
CA THR A 965 -26.39 -12.42 -14.16
C THR A 965 -24.97 -12.95 -14.44
N HIS A 966 -23.92 -12.14 -14.27
CA HIS A 966 -22.53 -12.44 -14.67
C HIS A 966 -21.56 -12.23 -13.51
N GLN A 967 -20.48 -13.01 -13.46
CA GLN A 967 -19.33 -12.72 -12.56
C GLN A 967 -18.32 -11.81 -13.28
N PHE A 968 -17.85 -10.74 -12.62
CA PHE A 968 -17.04 -9.70 -13.25
C PHE A 968 -15.71 -9.45 -12.51
N ALA A 969 -14.61 -9.32 -13.26
CA ALA A 969 -13.30 -8.97 -12.75
C ALA A 969 -12.66 -7.85 -13.59
N LEU A 970 -12.04 -6.86 -12.92
CA LEU A 970 -11.32 -5.75 -13.52
C LEU A 970 -9.88 -5.71 -13.00
N LEU A 971 -8.92 -5.75 -13.90
CA LEU A 971 -7.49 -5.65 -13.65
C LEU A 971 -6.97 -4.47 -14.49
N THR A 972 -6.41 -3.44 -13.87
CA THR A 972 -5.89 -2.27 -14.59
C THR A 972 -4.43 -2.00 -14.27
N SER A 973 -3.69 -1.47 -15.24
CA SER A 973 -2.25 -1.28 -15.10
C SER A 973 -1.83 -0.12 -14.21
N SER A 974 -2.73 0.84 -13.97
CA SER A 974 -2.45 2.03 -13.15
C SER A 974 -3.66 2.46 -12.31
N GLN A 975 -3.41 3.17 -11.21
CA GLN A 975 -4.44 3.89 -10.46
C GLN A 975 -5.02 5.05 -11.29
N ALA A 976 -6.17 5.59 -10.87
CA ALA A 976 -6.90 6.62 -11.63
C ALA A 976 -6.17 7.95 -11.89
N ASN A 977 -5.05 8.20 -11.19
CA ASN A 977 -4.21 9.40 -11.31
C ASN A 977 -2.76 9.07 -11.74
N GLN A 978 -2.51 7.85 -12.20
CA GLN A 978 -1.17 7.35 -12.51
C GLN A 978 -1.00 7.05 -14.00
N MET A 979 0.24 7.02 -14.46
CA MET A 979 0.59 6.64 -15.83
C MET A 979 0.98 5.16 -15.88
N SER A 980 0.70 4.50 -17.00
CA SER A 980 1.28 3.19 -17.30
C SER A 980 2.67 3.38 -17.93
N CYS A 981 3.60 2.49 -17.62
CA CYS A 981 5.00 2.56 -18.01
C CYS A 981 5.39 1.39 -18.91
N LEU A 982 6.32 1.65 -19.83
CA LEU A 982 7.00 0.62 -20.61
C LEU A 982 8.24 0.10 -19.88
N THR A 983 8.69 -1.10 -20.22
CA THR A 983 9.98 -1.67 -19.81
C THR A 983 11.15 -0.76 -20.22
N SER A 984 12.33 -0.94 -19.62
CA SER A 984 13.51 -0.09 -19.87
C SER A 984 13.97 -0.10 -21.33
N ASP A 985 13.78 -1.21 -22.03
CA ASP A 985 14.00 -1.38 -23.47
C ASP A 985 12.85 -0.85 -24.36
N GLN A 986 11.77 -0.34 -23.74
CA GLN A 986 10.53 0.12 -24.38
C GLN A 986 9.81 -0.91 -25.25
N THR A 987 10.14 -2.20 -25.11
CA THR A 987 9.59 -3.22 -26.00
C THR A 987 8.25 -3.78 -25.53
N GLN A 988 7.86 -3.54 -24.28
CA GLN A 988 6.64 -4.08 -23.68
C GLN A 988 6.11 -3.17 -22.57
N SER A 989 4.83 -3.25 -22.22
CA SER A 989 4.35 -2.64 -20.98
C SER A 989 4.85 -3.39 -19.74
N VAL A 990 5.17 -2.65 -18.68
CA VAL A 990 5.56 -3.21 -17.38
C VAL A 990 4.45 -4.07 -16.78
N PHE A 991 3.19 -3.63 -16.87
CA PHE A 991 2.07 -4.37 -16.31
C PHE A 991 1.78 -5.64 -17.12
N THR A 992 1.70 -5.54 -18.45
CA THR A 992 1.54 -6.71 -19.33
C THR A 992 2.65 -7.73 -19.09
N LYS A 993 3.90 -7.27 -18.98
CA LYS A 993 5.03 -8.16 -18.69
C LYS A 993 4.85 -8.90 -17.36
N ALA A 994 4.46 -8.18 -16.31
CA ALA A 994 4.19 -8.78 -15.00
C ALA A 994 3.00 -9.76 -15.03
N PHE A 995 1.93 -9.42 -15.76
CA PHE A 995 0.76 -10.28 -15.93
C PHE A 995 1.09 -11.58 -16.68
N LEU A 996 1.87 -11.50 -17.76
CA LEU A 996 2.33 -12.68 -18.50
C LEU A 996 3.31 -13.53 -17.67
N ASP A 997 4.22 -12.89 -16.92
CA ASP A 997 5.12 -13.57 -15.98
C ASP A 997 4.32 -14.33 -14.90
N ALA A 998 3.20 -13.76 -14.42
CA ALA A 998 2.30 -14.42 -13.46
C ALA A 998 1.68 -15.70 -14.03
N LEU A 999 1.21 -15.64 -15.28
CA LEU A 999 0.62 -16.79 -15.97
C LEU A 999 1.63 -17.90 -16.30
N ALA A 1000 2.93 -17.58 -16.32
CA ALA A 1000 4.01 -18.52 -16.61
C ALA A 1000 4.65 -19.17 -15.36
N ASN A 1001 4.51 -18.58 -14.17
CA ASN A 1001 5.28 -19.00 -12.99
C ASN A 1001 4.49 -19.94 -12.05
N LYS A 1002 4.89 -21.22 -12.01
CA LYS A 1002 4.25 -22.25 -11.17
C LYS A 1002 4.54 -22.17 -9.68
N ASN A 1003 5.63 -21.51 -9.26
CA ASN A 1003 6.08 -21.53 -7.86
C ASN A 1003 5.21 -20.66 -6.94
N HIS A 1004 4.31 -19.85 -7.50
CA HIS A 1004 3.36 -19.02 -6.77
C HIS A 1004 1.96 -19.64 -6.67
N VAL A 1005 1.74 -20.84 -7.21
CA VAL A 1005 0.46 -21.53 -7.07
C VAL A 1005 0.44 -22.23 -5.72
N SER A 1006 -0.44 -21.76 -4.82
CA SER A 1006 -0.60 -22.31 -3.47
C SER A 1006 -1.15 -23.76 -3.49
N SER A 1007 -1.88 -24.12 -4.55
CA SER A 1007 -2.41 -25.45 -4.81
C SER A 1007 -1.54 -26.24 -5.79
N ARG A 1008 -1.29 -27.54 -5.53
CA ARG A 1008 -0.55 -28.43 -6.45
C ARG A 1008 -1.32 -28.74 -7.76
N ASP A 1009 -2.29 -27.93 -8.17
CA ASP A 1009 -3.29 -28.24 -9.21
C ASP A 1009 -3.07 -27.55 -10.58
N ASN A 1010 -1.96 -26.83 -10.79
CA ASN A 1010 -1.60 -26.11 -12.04
C ASN A 1010 -2.54 -24.95 -12.45
N PHE A 1011 -3.39 -24.47 -11.53
CA PHE A 1011 -4.29 -23.34 -11.78
C PHE A 1011 -3.90 -22.15 -10.91
N ILE A 1012 -3.91 -20.94 -11.46
CA ILE A 1012 -3.69 -19.70 -10.71
C ILE A 1012 -5.00 -18.92 -10.58
N THR A 1013 -5.27 -18.38 -9.40
CA THR A 1013 -6.44 -17.54 -9.12
C THR A 1013 -6.17 -16.06 -9.43
N LEU A 1014 -7.24 -15.25 -9.59
CA LEU A 1014 -7.08 -13.79 -9.77
C LEU A 1014 -6.37 -13.13 -8.58
N ASN A 1015 -6.57 -13.64 -7.37
CA ASN A 1015 -5.88 -13.18 -6.17
C ASN A 1015 -4.37 -13.49 -6.23
N GLU A 1016 -4.00 -14.71 -6.62
CA GLU A 1016 -2.58 -15.08 -6.79
C GLU A 1016 -1.91 -14.28 -7.92
N ILE A 1017 -2.63 -14.00 -9.02
CA ILE A 1017 -2.15 -13.10 -10.08
C ILE A 1017 -1.87 -11.70 -9.54
N GLN A 1018 -2.80 -11.13 -8.75
CA GLN A 1018 -2.61 -9.83 -8.13
C GLN A 1018 -1.38 -9.79 -7.24
N VAL A 1019 -1.25 -10.76 -6.32
CA VAL A 1019 -0.09 -10.85 -5.41
C VAL A 1019 1.22 -10.93 -6.19
N PHE A 1020 1.26 -11.73 -7.26
CA PHE A 1020 2.44 -11.84 -8.10
C PHE A 1020 2.79 -10.52 -8.80
N ILE A 1021 1.80 -9.85 -9.39
CA ILE A 1021 2.01 -8.58 -10.10
C ILE A 1021 2.52 -7.50 -9.13
N ASP A 1022 1.95 -7.42 -7.93
CA ASP A 1022 2.36 -6.46 -6.89
C ASP A 1022 3.83 -6.66 -6.46
N GLN A 1023 4.32 -7.91 -6.49
CA GLN A 1023 5.73 -8.24 -6.22
C GLN A 1023 6.65 -8.03 -7.43
N ARG A 1024 6.17 -8.34 -8.65
CA ARG A 1024 6.98 -8.35 -9.87
C ARG A 1024 7.17 -6.96 -10.47
N MET A 1025 6.14 -6.12 -10.44
CA MET A 1025 6.18 -4.79 -11.05
C MET A 1025 7.29 -3.87 -10.48
N PRO A 1026 7.55 -3.81 -9.16
CA PRO A 1026 8.65 -3.00 -8.62
C PRO A 1026 10.01 -3.31 -9.24
N ALA A 1027 10.31 -4.58 -9.53
CA ALA A 1027 11.55 -5.00 -10.18
C ALA A 1027 11.62 -4.53 -11.64
N LEU A 1028 10.50 -4.63 -12.37
CA LEU A 1028 10.41 -4.19 -13.79
C LEU A 1028 10.38 -2.65 -13.94
N LEU A 1029 10.00 -1.93 -12.89
CA LEU A 1029 9.99 -0.46 -12.89
C LEU A 1029 11.39 0.15 -12.71
N GLU A 1030 12.38 -0.62 -12.22
CA GLU A 1030 13.77 -0.17 -12.03
C GLU A 1030 13.87 1.18 -11.28
N GLY A 1031 13.05 1.36 -10.23
CA GLY A 1031 13.03 2.59 -9.43
C GLY A 1031 12.21 3.76 -10.01
N ARG A 1032 11.53 3.57 -11.15
CA ARG A 1032 10.55 4.54 -11.69
C ARG A 1032 9.27 4.52 -10.84
N ALA A 1033 9.09 5.52 -9.99
CA ALA A 1033 7.91 5.65 -9.14
C ALA A 1033 6.76 6.34 -9.90
N ALA A 1034 5.90 5.56 -10.55
CA ALA A 1034 4.70 6.14 -11.16
C ALA A 1034 3.50 5.19 -11.37
N GLN A 1035 3.68 3.87 -11.31
CA GLN A 1035 2.64 2.92 -11.70
C GLN A 1035 2.36 1.88 -10.62
N LYS A 1036 1.10 1.79 -10.17
CA LYS A 1036 0.57 0.69 -9.36
C LYS A 1036 -0.70 0.15 -10.01
N PRO A 1037 -0.84 -1.18 -10.16
CA PRO A 1037 -2.05 -1.75 -10.72
C PRO A 1037 -3.25 -1.51 -9.78
N TYR A 1038 -4.45 -1.60 -10.33
CA TYR A 1038 -5.69 -1.54 -9.58
C TYR A 1038 -6.58 -2.73 -9.95
N PHE A 1039 -7.09 -3.42 -8.93
CA PHE A 1039 -7.78 -4.68 -9.09
C PHE A 1039 -9.14 -4.65 -8.39
N LYS A 1040 -10.17 -5.16 -9.06
CA LYS A 1040 -11.54 -5.23 -8.53
C LYS A 1040 -12.27 -6.48 -9.01
N TYR A 1041 -12.61 -7.35 -8.07
CA TYR A 1041 -13.40 -8.57 -8.27
C TYR A 1041 -14.06 -8.96 -6.92
N CYS A 1042 -14.95 -9.96 -6.90
CA CYS A 1042 -15.59 -10.41 -5.66
C CYS A 1042 -14.57 -11.08 -4.73
N LYS A 1043 -14.65 -10.87 -3.41
CA LYS A 1043 -13.70 -11.49 -2.46
C LYS A 1043 -13.77 -13.03 -2.43
N ASP A 1044 -14.91 -13.60 -2.84
CA ASP A 1044 -15.12 -15.05 -3.01
C ASP A 1044 -14.91 -15.52 -4.47
N ASP A 1045 -14.26 -14.70 -5.31
CA ASP A 1045 -14.04 -15.02 -6.71
C ASP A 1045 -12.92 -16.07 -6.88
N HIS A 1046 -13.34 -17.33 -6.98
CA HIS A 1046 -12.47 -18.47 -7.26
C HIS A 1046 -12.16 -18.65 -8.75
N THR A 1047 -12.15 -17.58 -9.55
CA THR A 1047 -11.74 -17.66 -10.97
C THR A 1047 -10.35 -18.27 -11.08
N ARG A 1048 -10.27 -19.42 -11.74
CA ARG A 1048 -9.04 -20.14 -12.03
C ARG A 1048 -8.62 -19.89 -13.47
N ILE A 1049 -7.33 -19.73 -13.70
CA ILE A 1049 -6.69 -19.64 -15.01
C ILE A 1049 -5.59 -20.71 -15.07
N TYR A 1050 -5.44 -21.39 -16.20
CA TYR A 1050 -4.42 -22.45 -16.33
C TYR A 1050 -3.01 -21.84 -16.45
N CYS A 1051 -2.06 -22.30 -15.64
CA CYS A 1051 -0.66 -21.84 -15.73
C CYS A 1051 0.07 -22.60 -16.85
N SER A 1052 0.49 -21.88 -17.89
CA SER A 1052 1.12 -22.50 -19.07
C SER A 1052 2.54 -22.98 -18.74
N GLN A 1053 2.85 -24.25 -19.03
CA GLN A 1053 4.23 -24.75 -19.00
C GLN A 1053 5.05 -24.05 -20.09
N SER A 1054 6.16 -23.40 -19.72
CA SER A 1054 7.32 -23.36 -20.60
C SER A 1054 8.02 -24.70 -20.50
N ASN A 1055 8.14 -25.42 -21.62
CA ASN A 1055 9.15 -26.47 -21.77
C ASN A 1055 10.54 -25.82 -21.75
#